data_AF-A0A8D2ZQC8-F1
#
_entry.id   AF-A0A8D2ZQC8-F1
#
_cell.length_a   1.000
_cell.length_b   1.000
_cell.length_c   1.000
_cell.angle_alpha   90.00
_cell.angle_beta   90.00
_cell.angle_gamma   90.00
#
_symmetry.space_group_name_H-M   'P 1'
#
loop_
_entity.id
_entity.type
_entity.pdbx_description
1 polymer ?
#
loop_
_entity_poly.entity_id
_entity_poly.type
_entity_poly.pdbx_seq_one_letter_code
_entity_poly.pdbx_strand_id
1 'polypeptide(L)'
;MASSRLRGWWNWFQARSSVNSACMRRMSSMVGAGVKVNLPGSSAAAAAAAPFRSSGPADAHAAAPFAAAEPFEDTGDTSSFNPHSPVPFVAIIVVGIVSDVSLKNTILTDNDSLLFHSPAEVPPVVWPEMTPVMPETGNSSRPGLCSFTPTCVLNVAAKKKKLQFPSGVRWTVEGNMAASSAAAGELLLNVNRRMSLFYPKASCAIRRISTASSRRHSEPRPTAKSAPQQLVGVVGLEIHAQINSKTKLFSGSQVRFSDPPNSLVSFFDGSLPGTLPVLNRRCVEAAVMTALALNCTINRKSLFDRKHYFYADLPAGYQITQQRRPIAVDGILTYSLLGGKKRNQVIRKTANITQIQLEQDSGKSLHDDVRSQTLIDLNRAGVGLMELVMEPDMSCGEEAAAAVRELQLILQALGTCQGNMSEGQLRVDANVSVHTPGEPLGTRTEVKNINSTRYLARAIDYEIQRQIKVLQRGGKVQNETRAYDSKSGETIPMRDKEGLQDYRFMPEPNLPPLIVYEENASLPTGIDACQAVVVQQIREGLPELPGVKRDRLVQTYGILPEHSFTLVNEDGLVEYFEAVLKATKKEPRKVIGWVTNELLGHLKQQDMSVSQSPVSPPALAELLELQESGHISSSVAKQVFQEMWRSSGSTASKIIQEQDLGLVSDTAQLHSICQKVVDSHPDEVDAIRNGNKKVLNKLMGLVQKETKGRADPVLVREILQEKTS
;
A
#
# COMPACT_ATOMS: atom_id res chain seq x y z
N MET A 1 51.88 4.39 31.69
CA MET A 1 52.27 3.12 32.35
C MET A 1 51.23 2.82 33.41
N ALA A 2 50.76 1.62 33.64
CA ALA A 2 50.80 0.38 32.88
C ALA A 2 50.03 -0.61 33.76
N SER A 3 49.28 -1.52 33.12
CA SER A 3 48.85 -2.80 33.70
C SER A 3 47.85 -2.67 34.87
N SER A 4 46.83 -3.48 35.05
CA SER A 4 46.59 -4.84 34.63
C SER A 4 45.14 -5.11 34.99
N ARG A 5 44.23 -5.20 34.01
CA ARG A 5 42.90 -5.84 34.16
C ARG A 5 42.21 -6.06 32.79
N LEU A 6 43.03 -6.35 31.77
CA LEU A 6 42.59 -6.75 30.41
C LEU A 6 43.33 -8.03 29.95
N ARG A 7 43.34 -9.04 30.81
CA ARG A 7 43.64 -10.43 30.42
C ARG A 7 42.57 -11.31 31.07
N GLY A 8 41.57 -11.66 30.28
CA GLY A 8 40.44 -12.49 30.71
C GLY A 8 39.35 -12.57 29.65
N TRP A 9 39.22 -11.57 28.78
CA TRP A 9 38.12 -11.48 27.81
C TRP A 9 38.52 -11.72 26.34
N TRP A 10 39.77 -12.11 26.09
CA TRP A 10 40.25 -12.40 24.72
C TRP A 10 40.34 -13.91 24.39
N ASN A 11 40.19 -14.79 25.39
CA ASN A 11 40.24 -16.24 25.19
C ASN A 11 38.85 -16.90 25.04
N TRP A 12 37.76 -16.12 24.97
CA TRP A 12 36.42 -16.65 24.74
C TRP A 12 35.86 -16.34 23.33
N PHE A 13 36.52 -15.43 22.57
CA PHE A 13 36.09 -15.03 21.23
C PHE A 13 36.84 -15.74 20.08
N GLN A 14 37.82 -16.60 20.36
CA GLN A 14 38.52 -17.42 19.36
C GLN A 14 38.03 -18.88 19.26
N ALA A 15 37.00 -19.29 20.00
CA ALA A 15 36.51 -20.68 20.02
C ALA A 15 35.16 -20.90 19.30
N ARG A 16 34.66 -19.95 18.50
CA ARG A 16 33.41 -20.13 17.72
C ARG A 16 33.46 -19.74 16.25
N SER A 17 34.67 -19.67 15.68
CA SER A 17 34.89 -19.56 14.22
C SER A 17 35.67 -20.76 13.65
N SER A 18 35.65 -21.91 14.34
CA SER A 18 36.36 -23.12 13.95
C SER A 18 35.49 -24.38 14.04
N VAL A 19 34.25 -24.35 13.55
CA VAL A 19 33.47 -25.54 13.13
C VAL A 19 32.53 -25.14 11.99
N ASN A 20 33.10 -24.85 10.81
CA ASN A 20 32.45 -25.01 9.48
C ASN A 20 33.38 -24.68 8.31
N SER A 21 34.67 -24.97 8.45
CA SER A 21 35.67 -24.89 7.36
C SER A 21 36.55 -26.15 7.30
N ALA A 22 36.06 -27.26 7.82
CA ALA A 22 36.71 -28.57 7.79
C ALA A 22 35.77 -29.65 7.22
N CYS A 23 35.26 -29.44 6.00
CA CYS A 23 34.75 -30.54 5.16
C CYS A 23 34.77 -30.24 3.64
N MET A 24 35.56 -29.26 3.19
CA MET A 24 35.79 -29.02 1.76
C MET A 24 37.21 -28.51 1.51
N ARG A 25 38.20 -29.41 1.70
CA ARG A 25 39.53 -29.37 1.07
C ARG A 25 40.36 -30.58 1.51
N ARG A 26 40.02 -31.75 0.98
CA ARG A 26 40.93 -32.90 0.83
C ARG A 26 40.38 -33.83 -0.23
N MET A 27 40.64 -33.52 -1.49
CA MET A 27 40.82 -34.48 -2.59
C MET A 27 41.06 -33.68 -3.88
N SER A 28 42.34 -33.38 -4.14
CA SER A 28 42.89 -33.30 -5.51
C SER A 28 44.40 -33.08 -5.40
N SER A 29 45.14 -34.18 -5.45
CA SER A 29 46.48 -34.21 -6.01
C SER A 29 46.66 -35.57 -6.68
N MET A 30 46.56 -35.61 -8.01
CA MET A 30 47.45 -36.33 -8.92
C MET A 30 46.80 -36.48 -10.30
N VAL A 31 47.50 -35.95 -11.32
CA VAL A 31 47.63 -36.48 -12.71
C VAL A 31 46.32 -36.56 -13.51
N GLY A 32 46.10 -35.87 -14.62
CA GLY A 32 46.96 -35.63 -15.78
C GLY A 32 46.29 -36.24 -17.02
N ALA A 33 46.24 -35.49 -18.14
CA ALA A 33 45.62 -35.80 -19.44
C ALA A 33 44.08 -35.84 -19.44
N GLY A 34 43.32 -35.11 -20.27
CA GLY A 34 43.57 -34.68 -21.64
C GLY A 34 42.81 -35.61 -22.58
N VAL A 35 41.68 -35.16 -23.14
CA VAL A 35 41.14 -35.46 -24.49
C VAL A 35 39.74 -34.84 -24.65
N LYS A 36 39.53 -34.18 -25.80
CA LYS A 36 38.27 -33.63 -26.33
C LYS A 36 37.30 -34.75 -26.74
N VAL A 37 36.00 -34.46 -26.85
CA VAL A 37 35.18 -34.56 -28.10
C VAL A 37 33.67 -34.44 -27.80
N ASN A 38 33.04 -33.50 -28.52
CA ASN A 38 31.68 -33.37 -29.08
C ASN A 38 30.39 -33.89 -28.42
N LEU A 39 29.39 -32.99 -28.45
CA LEU A 39 27.91 -33.11 -28.44
C LEU A 39 27.36 -34.09 -29.53
N PRO A 40 26.02 -34.36 -29.71
CA PRO A 40 24.78 -33.82 -29.09
C PRO A 40 23.63 -34.87 -28.81
N GLY A 41 22.46 -34.42 -28.30
CA GLY A 41 21.16 -34.80 -28.91
C GLY A 41 20.08 -35.58 -28.12
N SER A 42 19.00 -34.86 -27.77
CA SER A 42 17.56 -35.19 -27.90
C SER A 42 16.85 -36.38 -27.19
N SER A 43 15.81 -35.98 -26.42
CA SER A 43 14.37 -36.35 -26.49
C SER A 43 13.82 -37.73 -26.06
N ALA A 44 12.85 -37.62 -25.14
CA ALA A 44 11.46 -38.14 -25.19
C ALA A 44 11.10 -39.57 -24.72
N ALA A 45 10.06 -39.56 -23.86
CA ALA A 45 8.86 -40.41 -23.84
C ALA A 45 8.86 -41.80 -23.15
N ALA A 46 8.10 -41.84 -22.04
CA ALA A 46 6.86 -42.61 -21.82
C ALA A 46 6.87 -44.16 -21.61
N ALA A 47 6.28 -44.51 -20.45
CA ALA A 47 5.19 -45.48 -20.24
C ALA A 47 5.47 -47.00 -20.09
N ALA A 48 5.20 -47.45 -18.86
CA ALA A 48 4.18 -48.45 -18.48
C ALA A 48 4.52 -49.95 -18.29
N ALA A 49 3.91 -50.47 -17.20
CA ALA A 49 3.39 -51.82 -16.92
C ALA A 49 4.33 -52.91 -16.33
N ALA A 50 4.29 -53.04 -14.99
CA ALA A 50 3.74 -54.13 -14.15
C ALA A 50 3.94 -55.62 -14.54
N PRO A 51 3.58 -56.60 -13.66
CA PRO A 51 3.79 -56.78 -12.20
C PRO A 51 4.26 -58.21 -11.84
N PHE A 52 4.59 -58.54 -10.58
CA PHE A 52 4.29 -59.89 -10.02
C PHE A 52 4.25 -59.92 -8.47
N ARG A 53 3.12 -60.44 -7.98
CA ARG A 53 2.73 -61.11 -6.71
C ARG A 53 3.87 -61.83 -5.92
N SER A 54 3.78 -62.26 -4.66
CA SER A 54 2.87 -62.20 -3.49
C SER A 54 3.40 -63.23 -2.48
N SER A 55 3.44 -62.95 -1.16
CA SER A 55 3.13 -63.88 -0.04
C SER A 55 3.71 -63.38 1.31
N GLY A 56 2.88 -63.27 2.34
CA GLY A 56 3.32 -63.15 3.75
C GLY A 56 3.48 -64.52 4.41
N PRO A 57 3.21 -64.71 5.72
CA PRO A 57 3.40 -63.83 6.87
C PRO A 57 4.19 -64.54 8.01
N ALA A 58 4.28 -63.89 9.18
CA ALA A 58 4.24 -64.49 10.54
C ALA A 58 5.39 -64.14 11.52
N ASP A 59 4.91 -63.79 12.71
CA ASP A 59 5.42 -64.05 14.07
C ASP A 59 6.25 -63.04 14.88
N ALA A 60 5.70 -62.86 16.08
CA ALA A 60 6.05 -62.02 17.20
C ALA A 60 7.26 -62.55 18.00
N HIS A 61 7.90 -61.68 18.80
CA HIS A 61 8.04 -61.88 20.26
C HIS A 61 8.79 -60.71 20.96
N ALA A 62 8.16 -60.21 22.02
CA ALA A 62 8.68 -59.90 23.37
C ALA A 62 9.74 -58.79 23.64
N ALA A 63 9.24 -57.73 24.30
CA ALA A 63 9.53 -57.26 25.67
C ALA A 63 10.94 -56.78 26.11
N ALA A 64 11.02 -55.53 26.62
CA ALA A 64 11.44 -55.18 28.00
C ALA A 64 11.35 -53.64 28.28
N PRO A 65 10.85 -53.20 29.47
CA PRO A 65 10.83 -51.79 29.90
C PRO A 65 11.72 -51.50 31.14
N PHE A 66 12.18 -50.26 31.31
CA PHE A 66 12.78 -49.65 32.53
C PHE A 66 12.73 -48.10 32.33
N ALA A 67 12.53 -47.20 33.30
CA ALA A 67 12.37 -47.22 34.75
C ALA A 67 11.64 -45.92 35.18
N ALA A 68 10.88 -45.96 36.27
CA ALA A 68 10.26 -44.81 36.93
C ALA A 68 11.21 -44.15 37.94
N ALA A 69 11.08 -42.84 38.15
CA ALA A 69 11.82 -42.04 39.12
C ALA A 69 10.93 -41.66 40.31
N GLU A 70 11.51 -41.70 41.52
CA GLU A 70 10.90 -41.38 42.82
C GLU A 70 10.83 -39.86 43.11
N PRO A 71 9.98 -39.43 44.08
CA PRO A 71 9.69 -38.02 44.34
C PRO A 71 10.67 -37.37 45.35
N PHE A 72 10.88 -36.07 45.19
CA PHE A 72 11.76 -35.24 46.04
C PHE A 72 11.01 -34.68 47.26
N GLU A 73 11.62 -34.83 48.43
CA GLU A 73 11.16 -34.29 49.72
C GLU A 73 11.43 -32.78 49.86
N ASP A 74 10.49 -32.14 50.53
CA ASP A 74 10.42 -30.72 50.89
C ASP A 74 11.17 -30.50 52.22
N THR A 75 12.21 -29.67 52.23
CA THR A 75 12.91 -29.25 53.45
C THR A 75 12.73 -27.76 53.63
N GLY A 76 11.87 -27.40 54.58
CA GLY A 76 11.67 -26.05 55.05
C GLY A 76 12.85 -25.57 55.87
N ASP A 77 13.44 -24.45 55.47
CA ASP A 77 14.40 -23.70 56.26
C ASP A 77 13.79 -22.36 56.67
N THR A 78 13.65 -22.19 57.99
CA THR A 78 13.23 -20.96 58.65
C THR A 78 14.48 -20.17 59.03
N SER A 79 14.66 -18.98 58.46
CA SER A 79 15.61 -18.01 59.01
C SER A 79 15.05 -16.60 58.98
N SER A 80 15.12 -15.99 60.15
CA SER A 80 14.65 -14.68 60.58
C SER A 80 15.38 -13.53 59.89
N PHE A 81 14.65 -12.53 59.39
CA PHE A 81 15.19 -11.23 58.99
C PHE A 81 14.55 -10.07 59.76
N ASN A 82 15.41 -9.18 60.25
CA ASN A 82 15.16 -7.99 61.06
C ASN A 82 14.71 -6.80 60.15
N PRO A 83 13.79 -5.90 60.55
CA PRO A 83 13.12 -4.99 59.62
C PRO A 83 13.64 -3.55 59.75
N HIS A 84 14.32 -3.00 58.73
CA HIS A 84 14.45 -1.53 58.57
C HIS A 84 14.77 -1.13 57.11
N SER A 85 13.75 -0.76 56.34
CA SER A 85 13.74 0.35 55.35
C SER A 85 12.42 0.35 54.54
N PRO A 86 11.89 1.52 54.12
CA PRO A 86 10.51 1.65 53.65
C PRO A 86 10.39 1.32 52.16
N VAL A 87 9.42 0.48 51.82
CA VAL A 87 9.00 0.18 50.44
C VAL A 87 7.62 0.83 50.23
N PRO A 88 7.35 1.50 49.09
CA PRO A 88 6.06 2.17 48.87
C PRO A 88 4.94 1.13 48.70
N PHE A 89 3.87 1.29 49.49
CA PHE A 89 2.64 0.52 49.37
C PHE A 89 1.96 0.78 48.02
N VAL A 90 1.80 -0.25 47.21
CA VAL A 90 0.79 -0.31 46.15
C VAL A 90 -0.46 -0.90 46.79
N ALA A 91 -1.50 -0.08 46.95
CA ALA A 91 -2.81 -0.54 47.40
C ALA A 91 -3.48 -1.33 46.26
N ILE A 92 -3.54 -2.65 46.39
CA ILE A 92 -4.43 -3.50 45.60
C ILE A 92 -5.76 -3.56 46.35
N ILE A 93 -6.77 -2.86 45.85
CA ILE A 93 -8.15 -3.02 46.31
C ILE A 93 -8.67 -4.33 45.68
N VAL A 94 -8.69 -5.40 46.46
CA VAL A 94 -9.45 -6.62 46.14
C VAL A 94 -10.89 -6.36 46.58
N VAL A 95 -11.79 -6.14 45.62
CA VAL A 95 -13.23 -6.16 45.91
C VAL A 95 -13.65 -7.63 46.02
N GLY A 96 -13.73 -8.12 47.25
CA GLY A 96 -14.35 -9.40 47.56
C GLY A 96 -15.87 -9.29 47.38
N ILE A 97 -16.43 -10.09 46.47
CA ILE A 97 -17.87 -10.31 46.41
C ILE A 97 -18.22 -11.25 47.55
N VAL A 98 -18.76 -10.69 48.62
CA VAL A 98 -19.39 -11.44 49.72
C VAL A 98 -20.67 -12.05 49.17
N SER A 99 -20.72 -13.37 49.10
CA SER A 99 -21.95 -14.13 48.84
C SER A 99 -22.56 -14.47 50.19
N ASP A 100 -23.67 -13.82 50.54
CA ASP A 100 -24.44 -14.15 51.73
C ASP A 100 -25.93 -14.23 51.34
N VAL A 101 -26.39 -15.44 51.00
CA VAL A 101 -27.82 -15.77 51.03
C VAL A 101 -27.98 -17.16 51.64
N SER A 102 -28.53 -17.12 52.85
CA SER A 102 -28.92 -18.21 53.73
C SER A 102 -29.81 -19.27 53.07
N LEU A 103 -29.42 -20.53 53.22
CA LEU A 103 -30.29 -21.69 53.05
C LEU A 103 -31.37 -21.72 54.14
N LYS A 104 -32.64 -21.77 53.74
CA LYS A 104 -33.74 -22.29 54.57
C LYS A 104 -34.41 -23.44 53.81
N ASN A 105 -34.34 -24.61 54.41
CA ASN A 105 -35.11 -25.79 54.04
C ASN A 105 -36.61 -25.52 54.22
N THR A 106 -37.39 -25.77 53.18
CA THR A 106 -38.79 -26.18 53.31
C THR A 106 -39.09 -27.24 52.25
N ILE A 107 -39.34 -28.46 52.72
CA ILE A 107 -39.91 -29.57 51.96
C ILE A 107 -41.40 -29.28 51.77
N LEU A 108 -41.94 -29.45 50.56
CA LEU A 108 -43.29 -29.95 50.31
C LEU A 108 -43.39 -30.53 48.88
N THR A 109 -43.98 -31.71 48.85
CA THR A 109 -44.27 -32.69 47.78
C THR A 109 -45.18 -32.16 46.66
N ASP A 110 -44.99 -32.56 45.40
CA ASP A 110 -45.61 -33.73 44.73
C ASP A 110 -45.43 -33.70 43.19
N ASN A 111 -45.23 -34.89 42.64
CA ASN A 111 -45.62 -35.44 41.32
C ASN A 111 -45.48 -34.60 40.04
N ASP A 112 -44.53 -34.99 39.17
CA ASP A 112 -44.87 -35.89 38.06
C ASP A 112 -43.61 -36.35 37.30
N SER A 113 -43.57 -37.65 37.07
CA SER A 113 -42.57 -38.44 36.36
C SER A 113 -42.51 -38.14 34.87
N LEU A 114 -41.32 -37.94 34.29
CA LEU A 114 -41.08 -38.25 32.87
C LEU A 114 -39.66 -38.76 32.61
N LEU A 115 -39.62 -39.77 31.75
CA LEU A 115 -38.59 -40.78 31.51
C LEU A 115 -37.46 -40.32 30.57
N PHE A 116 -36.33 -41.01 30.70
CA PHE A 116 -35.20 -41.06 29.78
C PHE A 116 -35.59 -41.41 28.33
N HIS A 117 -34.93 -40.80 27.33
CA HIS A 117 -34.38 -41.51 26.16
C HIS A 117 -33.32 -40.69 25.40
N SER A 118 -32.24 -41.39 24.99
CA SER A 118 -31.15 -40.95 24.10
C SER A 118 -31.56 -40.98 22.62
N PRO A 119 -30.78 -40.37 21.68
CA PRO A 119 -31.25 -39.95 20.36
C PRO A 119 -31.07 -41.00 19.26
N ALA A 120 -31.93 -40.91 18.24
CA ALA A 120 -31.81 -41.61 16.96
C ALA A 120 -31.84 -40.61 15.78
N GLU A 121 -31.23 -41.05 14.69
CA GLU A 121 -30.75 -40.35 13.48
C GLU A 121 -31.80 -39.57 12.67
N VAL A 122 -31.33 -38.53 11.95
CA VAL A 122 -32.10 -37.76 10.96
C VAL A 122 -31.50 -37.95 9.55
N PRO A 123 -32.30 -38.32 8.52
CA PRO A 123 -31.84 -38.45 7.12
C PRO A 123 -31.97 -37.13 6.31
N PRO A 124 -31.37 -37.04 5.09
CA PRO A 124 -31.07 -35.77 4.43
C PRO A 124 -32.20 -35.20 3.57
N VAL A 125 -32.21 -33.88 3.40
CA VAL A 125 -33.15 -33.12 2.57
C VAL A 125 -32.58 -32.86 1.17
N VAL A 126 -33.39 -33.12 0.15
CA VAL A 126 -33.15 -32.96 -1.30
C VAL A 126 -33.52 -31.53 -1.74
N TRP A 127 -32.71 -30.93 -2.63
CA TRP A 127 -32.98 -29.65 -3.29
C TRP A 127 -33.54 -29.87 -4.72
N PRO A 128 -34.53 -29.10 -5.20
CA PRO A 128 -35.02 -29.23 -6.57
C PRO A 128 -34.27 -28.31 -7.56
N GLU A 129 -34.05 -28.86 -8.77
CA GLU A 129 -33.54 -28.21 -9.98
C GLU A 129 -34.54 -27.19 -10.55
N MET A 130 -34.03 -26.13 -11.20
CA MET A 130 -34.80 -25.23 -12.06
C MET A 130 -34.28 -25.29 -13.50
N THR A 131 -35.19 -25.60 -14.43
CA THR A 131 -35.05 -25.44 -15.89
C THR A 131 -35.77 -24.17 -16.37
N PRO A 132 -35.38 -23.57 -17.52
CA PRO A 132 -35.85 -22.26 -17.95
C PRO A 132 -37.02 -22.34 -18.94
N VAL A 133 -37.97 -21.40 -18.85
CA VAL A 133 -39.04 -21.21 -19.83
C VAL A 133 -39.22 -19.72 -20.14
N MET A 134 -39.06 -19.36 -21.42
CA MET A 134 -39.50 -18.09 -22.05
C MET A 134 -41.04 -18.07 -22.16
N PRO A 135 -41.71 -16.90 -22.21
CA PRO A 135 -42.18 -16.45 -23.53
C PRO A 135 -42.30 -14.92 -23.74
N GLU A 136 -42.52 -14.57 -25.02
CA GLU A 136 -42.76 -13.27 -25.65
C GLU A 136 -44.22 -12.75 -25.52
N THR A 137 -44.40 -11.47 -25.94
CA THR A 137 -45.66 -10.77 -26.37
C THR A 137 -46.71 -10.49 -25.28
N GLY A 138 -47.49 -9.40 -25.24
CA GLY A 138 -47.72 -8.20 -26.04
C GLY A 138 -49.03 -7.54 -25.54
N ASN A 139 -49.08 -6.20 -25.47
CA ASN A 139 -50.24 -5.28 -25.39
C ASN A 139 -51.51 -5.63 -24.57
N SER A 140 -51.89 -4.76 -23.62
CA SER A 140 -52.99 -3.77 -23.79
C SER A 140 -53.55 -3.17 -22.47
N SER A 141 -53.82 -1.87 -22.53
CA SER A 141 -54.89 -1.07 -21.86
C SER A 141 -55.15 -1.10 -20.34
N ARG A 142 -54.92 0.07 -19.72
CA ARG A 142 -55.62 0.69 -18.56
C ARG A 142 -57.15 0.81 -18.79
N PRO A 143 -58.05 1.12 -17.80
CA PRO A 143 -57.82 1.97 -16.60
C PRO A 143 -58.59 1.64 -15.28
N GLY A 144 -58.18 2.29 -14.17
CA GLY A 144 -59.13 2.94 -13.23
C GLY A 144 -59.12 2.58 -11.71
N LEU A 145 -58.58 3.52 -10.89
CA LEU A 145 -58.92 3.93 -9.49
C LEU A 145 -58.93 2.87 -8.34
N CYS A 146 -58.54 3.10 -7.07
CA CYS A 146 -58.33 4.31 -6.24
C CYS A 146 -57.52 3.98 -4.94
N SER A 147 -56.74 4.97 -4.45
CA SER A 147 -56.31 5.37 -3.07
C SER A 147 -55.86 4.32 -2.01
N PHE A 148 -54.78 4.50 -1.22
CA PHE A 148 -54.40 5.63 -0.32
C PHE A 148 -52.88 5.69 -0.01
N THR A 149 -52.39 6.90 0.32
CA THR A 149 -51.01 7.34 0.67
C THR A 149 -50.66 7.19 2.17
N PRO A 150 -49.40 7.43 2.60
CA PRO A 150 -49.03 8.78 3.06
C PRO A 150 -47.63 9.28 2.65
N THR A 151 -47.51 10.62 2.68
CA THR A 151 -46.40 11.48 2.25
C THR A 151 -45.53 11.92 3.43
N CYS A 152 -44.23 12.15 3.23
CA CYS A 152 -43.50 13.23 3.90
C CYS A 152 -42.34 13.75 3.03
N VAL A 153 -42.34 15.07 2.84
CA VAL A 153 -41.38 15.90 2.12
C VAL A 153 -40.80 16.88 3.15
N LEU A 154 -39.49 17.12 3.13
CA LEU A 154 -38.87 18.25 3.83
C LEU A 154 -38.06 19.06 2.84
N ASN A 155 -38.47 20.32 2.66
CA ASN A 155 -37.86 21.29 1.78
C ASN A 155 -37.44 22.51 2.62
N VAL A 156 -36.26 23.04 2.32
CA VAL A 156 -35.65 24.21 2.97
C VAL A 156 -36.24 25.49 2.39
N ALA A 157 -36.69 26.42 3.24
CA ALA A 157 -36.91 27.82 2.84
C ALA A 157 -36.63 28.78 4.00
N ALA A 158 -35.58 29.58 3.83
CA ALA A 158 -35.18 30.65 4.74
C ALA A 158 -36.12 31.87 4.62
N LYS A 159 -36.59 32.38 5.77
CA LYS A 159 -37.26 33.70 5.88
C LYS A 159 -36.48 34.60 6.84
N LYS A 160 -36.09 35.78 6.33
CA LYS A 160 -35.58 36.93 7.09
C LYS A 160 -36.63 37.44 8.09
N LYS A 161 -36.22 37.73 9.33
CA LYS A 161 -36.83 38.76 10.19
C LYS A 161 -35.77 39.46 11.04
N LYS A 162 -35.85 40.80 11.05
CA LYS A 162 -35.11 41.80 11.84
C LYS A 162 -35.54 41.80 13.32
N LEU A 163 -34.78 42.57 14.13
CA LEU A 163 -35.06 43.17 15.46
C LEU A 163 -34.35 42.42 16.61
N GLN A 164 -33.75 43.03 17.64
CA GLN A 164 -33.34 44.40 18.00
C GLN A 164 -32.54 44.23 19.33
N PHE A 165 -31.51 45.04 19.59
CA PHE A 165 -30.77 45.06 20.88
C PHE A 165 -31.59 45.70 22.03
N PRO A 166 -31.24 45.39 23.29
CA PRO A 166 -30.75 46.42 24.24
C PRO A 166 -29.50 45.93 25.02
N SER A 167 -28.36 46.67 25.09
CA SER A 167 -27.97 47.77 26.02
C SER A 167 -28.17 47.45 27.51
N GLY A 168 -27.25 47.61 28.48
CA GLY A 168 -25.88 48.14 28.62
C GLY A 168 -25.36 47.67 30.02
N VAL A 169 -24.31 48.15 30.70
CA VAL A 169 -23.45 49.35 30.70
C VAL A 169 -22.19 49.05 31.58
N ARG A 170 -21.01 49.58 31.19
CA ARG A 170 -19.77 50.07 31.89
C ARG A 170 -19.39 49.53 33.30
N TRP A 171 -18.11 49.35 33.65
CA TRP A 171 -17.03 50.37 33.73
C TRP A 171 -15.58 49.83 33.62
N THR A 172 -14.71 50.77 33.26
CA THR A 172 -13.24 50.85 33.05
C THR A 172 -12.36 50.79 34.31
N VAL A 173 -11.07 50.40 34.16
CA VAL A 173 -9.79 51.09 34.57
C VAL A 173 -8.62 50.36 33.84
N GLU A 174 -7.97 50.95 32.82
CA GLU A 174 -6.59 51.56 32.79
C GLU A 174 -5.44 50.72 33.44
N GLY A 175 -4.24 50.55 32.86
CA GLY A 175 -3.62 51.09 31.64
C GLY A 175 -2.17 50.60 31.38
N ASN A 176 -1.56 51.19 30.33
CA ASN A 176 -0.14 51.20 29.87
C ASN A 176 0.45 49.86 29.33
N MET A 177 1.14 49.79 28.17
CA MET A 177 2.06 50.73 27.53
C MET A 177 2.19 50.45 26.02
N ALA A 178 2.49 51.48 25.21
CA ALA A 178 2.60 51.44 23.74
C ALA A 178 4.06 51.53 23.22
N ALA A 179 4.24 51.04 21.99
CA ALA A 179 5.12 51.53 20.90
C ALA A 179 6.66 51.43 21.00
N SER A 180 7.24 50.53 20.18
CA SER A 180 8.16 50.82 19.04
C SER A 180 8.69 49.47 18.51
N SER A 181 8.65 49.14 17.22
CA SER A 181 9.62 49.63 16.24
C SER A 181 9.16 49.21 14.83
N ALA A 182 8.78 50.21 14.04
CA ALA A 182 8.67 50.12 12.59
C ALA A 182 9.46 51.31 12.03
N ALA A 183 10.78 51.14 11.95
CA ALA A 183 11.70 52.01 11.24
C ALA A 183 13.06 51.30 11.13
N ALA A 184 13.27 50.51 10.07
CA ALA A 184 14.59 50.19 9.50
C ALA A 184 14.42 49.32 8.23
N GLY A 185 13.62 49.81 7.28
CA GLY A 185 13.98 49.64 5.87
C GLY A 185 15.06 50.68 5.56
N GLU A 186 16.04 50.31 4.72
CA GLU A 186 17.21 51.11 4.31
C GLU A 186 18.44 51.10 5.22
N LEU A 187 19.07 49.94 5.47
CA LEU A 187 20.52 49.91 5.77
C LEU A 187 21.14 48.50 5.69
N LEU A 188 21.01 47.79 4.57
CA LEU A 188 21.82 46.57 4.29
C LEU A 188 21.94 46.29 2.79
N LEU A 189 22.07 47.36 2.00
CA LEU A 189 22.34 47.34 0.55
C LEU A 189 23.28 48.49 0.21
N ASN A 190 24.43 48.54 0.89
CA ASN A 190 25.62 49.30 0.48
C ASN A 190 26.71 49.05 1.51
N VAL A 191 27.65 48.14 1.21
CA VAL A 191 29.08 48.10 1.60
C VAL A 191 29.57 46.68 1.24
N ASN A 192 29.75 46.44 -0.07
CA ASN A 192 30.82 45.55 -0.55
C ASN A 192 31.15 45.84 -2.03
N ARG A 193 31.26 47.14 -2.34
CA ARG A 193 31.80 47.67 -3.60
C ARG A 193 32.52 48.97 -3.30
N ARG A 194 33.77 48.86 -2.83
CA ARG A 194 34.90 49.79 -3.03
C ARG A 194 35.98 49.48 -2.01
N MET A 195 37.02 48.76 -2.44
CA MET A 195 38.41 49.16 -2.20
C MET A 195 39.34 48.20 -2.94
N SER A 196 39.61 48.53 -4.20
CA SER A 196 40.90 48.29 -4.82
C SER A 196 41.62 49.64 -4.84
N LEU A 197 42.86 49.69 -4.35
CA LEU A 197 43.95 50.64 -4.69
C LEU A 197 44.92 50.77 -3.51
N PHE A 198 45.97 49.93 -3.50
CA PHE A 198 47.33 50.34 -3.15
C PHE A 198 48.31 49.44 -3.92
N TYR A 199 49.04 50.03 -4.86
CA TYR A 199 50.20 49.51 -5.60
C TYR A 199 51.44 49.48 -4.65
N PRO A 200 52.61 48.84 -4.97
CA PRO A 200 53.15 48.70 -6.32
C PRO A 200 53.85 47.38 -6.71
N LYS A 201 54.11 47.33 -8.02
CA LYS A 201 54.93 46.37 -8.78
C LYS A 201 56.39 46.36 -8.30
N ALA A 202 57.00 45.18 -8.25
CA ALA A 202 58.42 45.01 -8.51
C ALA A 202 58.64 43.71 -9.30
N SER A 203 59.39 43.83 -10.39
CA SER A 203 59.82 42.78 -11.29
C SER A 203 61.31 42.52 -11.05
N CYS A 204 61.71 41.25 -10.91
CA CYS A 204 63.10 40.86 -11.09
C CYS A 204 63.17 39.38 -11.50
N ALA A 205 63.70 39.13 -12.69
CA ALA A 205 64.11 37.82 -13.15
C ALA A 205 65.51 37.51 -12.58
N ILE A 206 65.71 36.32 -12.02
CA ILE A 206 67.05 35.77 -11.75
C ILE A 206 67.11 34.33 -12.28
N ARG A 207 68.21 34.05 -12.99
CA ARG A 207 68.53 32.83 -13.74
C ARG A 207 68.75 31.59 -12.86
N ARG A 208 68.57 30.44 -13.51
CA ARG A 208 68.91 29.07 -13.10
C ARG A 208 70.28 28.95 -12.39
N ILE A 209 70.31 28.13 -11.33
CA ILE A 209 71.44 27.25 -11.03
C ILE A 209 70.87 25.86 -10.71
N SER A 210 71.32 24.85 -11.47
CA SER A 210 71.11 23.45 -11.15
C SER A 210 72.17 22.99 -10.16
N THR A 211 71.77 22.38 -9.06
CA THR A 211 72.63 21.43 -8.34
C THR A 211 71.82 20.17 -8.08
N ALA A 212 72.23 19.10 -8.74
CA ALA A 212 71.77 17.75 -8.46
C ALA A 212 72.24 17.31 -7.07
N SER A 213 71.55 16.28 -6.55
CA SER A 213 71.94 15.43 -5.42
C SER A 213 71.63 15.93 -4.00
N SER A 214 70.50 15.49 -3.45
CA SER A 214 70.54 14.44 -2.42
C SER A 214 69.14 13.87 -2.19
N ARG A 215 69.08 12.54 -2.03
CA ARG A 215 67.87 11.77 -1.79
C ARG A 215 67.20 12.21 -0.47
N ARG A 216 65.94 12.62 -0.53
CA ARG A 216 65.00 12.57 0.61
C ARG A 216 63.69 11.99 0.13
N HIS A 217 63.19 11.02 0.90
CA HIS A 217 61.90 10.37 0.73
C HIS A 217 60.81 11.43 0.54
N SER A 218 60.13 11.40 -0.61
CA SER A 218 58.89 12.17 -0.81
C SER A 218 57.76 11.46 -0.08
N GLU A 219 57.13 12.17 0.85
CA GLU A 219 55.81 11.82 1.38
C GLU A 219 54.83 11.53 0.22
N PRO A 220 53.87 10.60 0.40
CA PRO A 220 52.87 10.35 -0.60
C PRO A 220 52.09 11.65 -0.85
N ARG A 221 52.13 12.14 -2.10
CA ARG A 221 51.27 13.24 -2.55
C ARG A 221 49.82 12.92 -2.16
N PRO A 222 49.04 13.91 -1.67
CA PRO A 222 47.63 13.71 -1.47
C PRO A 222 47.04 13.32 -2.83
N THR A 223 46.56 12.09 -2.92
CA THR A 223 45.84 11.58 -4.08
C THR A 223 44.77 12.59 -4.43
N ALA A 224 44.73 12.96 -5.70
CA ALA A 224 43.73 13.84 -6.27
C ALA A 224 42.36 13.51 -5.66
N LYS A 225 41.66 14.53 -5.14
CA LYS A 225 40.30 14.41 -4.63
C LYS A 225 39.49 13.59 -5.64
N SER A 226 39.19 12.34 -5.29
CA SER A 226 38.25 11.53 -6.04
C SER A 226 36.99 12.36 -6.18
N ALA A 227 36.40 12.40 -7.37
CA ALA A 227 35.07 12.95 -7.55
C ALA A 227 34.16 12.41 -6.43
N PRO A 228 33.30 13.23 -5.80
CA PRO A 228 32.47 12.77 -4.70
C PRO A 228 31.72 11.53 -5.16
N GLN A 229 32.03 10.39 -4.53
CA GLN A 229 31.38 9.12 -4.84
C GLN A 229 29.87 9.34 -4.66
N GLN A 230 29.12 9.06 -5.71
CA GLN A 230 27.68 9.30 -5.72
C GLN A 230 27.01 8.26 -4.83
N LEU A 231 26.68 8.67 -3.60
CA LEU A 231 25.87 7.87 -2.69
C LEU A 231 24.48 7.67 -3.30
N VAL A 232 23.98 6.44 -3.23
CA VAL A 232 22.63 6.07 -3.68
C VAL A 232 21.82 5.51 -2.52
N GLY A 233 20.52 5.80 -2.52
CA GLY A 233 19.56 5.26 -1.57
C GLY A 233 19.24 3.81 -1.87
N VAL A 234 18.96 3.06 -0.82
CA VAL A 234 18.52 1.67 -0.84
C VAL A 234 17.42 1.53 0.21
N VAL A 235 16.30 0.95 -0.19
CA VAL A 235 15.07 0.94 0.59
C VAL A 235 14.46 -0.45 0.57
N GLY A 236 14.26 -1.02 1.75
CA GLY A 236 13.41 -2.19 1.99
C GLY A 236 12.13 -1.77 2.70
N LEU A 237 11.06 -2.53 2.54
CA LEU A 237 9.76 -2.24 3.14
C LEU A 237 9.28 -3.43 3.97
N GLU A 238 8.69 -3.13 5.11
CA GLU A 238 7.93 -4.08 5.92
C GLU A 238 6.47 -3.61 5.89
N ILE A 239 5.57 -4.47 5.41
CA ILE A 239 4.18 -4.10 5.14
C ILE A 239 3.26 -5.02 5.92
N HIS A 240 2.45 -4.46 6.83
CA HIS A 240 1.38 -5.18 7.51
C HIS A 240 0.05 -4.92 6.82
N ALA A 241 -0.50 -5.96 6.21
CA ALA A 241 -1.80 -5.95 5.56
C ALA A 241 -2.84 -6.67 6.42
N GLN A 242 -3.88 -5.95 6.84
CA GLN A 242 -5.01 -6.50 7.57
C GLN A 242 -5.83 -7.42 6.67
N ILE A 243 -5.96 -8.68 7.07
CA ILE A 243 -6.69 -9.69 6.32
C ILE A 243 -8.18 -9.36 6.37
N ASN A 244 -8.81 -9.39 5.19
CA ASN A 244 -10.25 -9.30 5.05
C ASN A 244 -10.90 -10.65 5.38
N SER A 245 -11.22 -10.85 6.67
CA SER A 245 -11.91 -12.02 7.21
C SER A 245 -13.12 -11.60 8.04
N LYS A 246 -14.10 -12.51 8.18
CA LYS A 246 -15.30 -12.26 9.01
C LYS A 246 -14.97 -12.35 10.51
N THR A 247 -14.08 -13.26 10.88
CA THR A 247 -13.64 -13.50 12.26
C THR A 247 -12.13 -13.29 12.39
N LYS A 248 -11.66 -13.09 13.63
CA LYS A 248 -10.24 -12.88 13.96
C LYS A 248 -9.37 -14.09 13.64
N LEU A 249 -8.05 -13.93 13.76
CA LEU A 249 -7.07 -14.96 13.33
C LEU A 249 -7.14 -16.23 14.18
N PHE A 250 -7.39 -16.07 15.48
CA PHE A 250 -7.36 -17.17 16.45
C PHE A 250 -8.62 -17.26 17.33
N SER A 251 -9.65 -16.46 17.05
CA SER A 251 -10.89 -16.44 17.83
C SER A 251 -12.12 -16.21 16.95
N GLY A 252 -13.30 -16.51 17.50
CA GLY A 252 -14.59 -16.36 16.83
C GLY A 252 -15.14 -14.92 16.80
N SER A 253 -14.44 -13.96 17.39
CA SER A 253 -14.86 -12.55 17.40
C SER A 253 -14.88 -11.97 15.99
N GLN A 254 -15.82 -11.07 15.73
CA GLN A 254 -15.96 -10.44 14.42
C GLN A 254 -14.87 -9.39 14.19
N VAL A 255 -14.52 -9.18 12.92
CA VAL A 255 -13.64 -8.09 12.48
C VAL A 255 -14.52 -7.01 11.85
N ARG A 256 -14.68 -5.88 12.56
CA ARG A 256 -15.43 -4.71 12.10
C ARG A 256 -14.77 -3.43 12.58
N PHE A 257 -15.05 -2.34 11.89
CA PHE A 257 -14.56 -1.00 12.20
C PHE A 257 -15.65 -0.16 12.85
N SER A 258 -15.25 0.75 13.72
CA SER A 258 -16.11 1.77 14.35
C SER A 258 -17.21 1.25 15.30
N ASP A 259 -17.11 -0.01 15.73
CA ASP A 259 -17.95 -0.53 16.82
C ASP A 259 -17.52 0.03 18.18
N PRO A 260 -18.41 0.05 19.20
CA PRO A 260 -18.09 0.53 20.53
C PRO A 260 -16.84 -0.14 21.12
N PRO A 261 -15.98 0.58 21.88
CA PRO A 261 -14.76 0.02 22.45
C PRO A 261 -15.00 -1.27 23.24
N ASN A 262 -14.12 -2.25 23.07
CA ASN A 262 -14.17 -3.55 23.74
C ASN A 262 -15.48 -4.37 23.53
N SER A 263 -16.24 -4.12 22.46
CA SER A 263 -17.46 -4.87 22.13
C SER A 263 -17.21 -6.11 21.25
N LEU A 264 -16.05 -6.20 20.59
CA LEU A 264 -15.67 -7.29 19.68
C LEU A 264 -14.53 -8.13 20.26
N VAL A 265 -14.67 -8.52 21.53
CA VAL A 265 -13.61 -9.18 22.31
C VAL A 265 -14.12 -10.49 22.87
N SER A 266 -13.49 -11.60 22.49
CA SER A 266 -13.73 -12.92 23.09
C SER A 266 -12.82 -13.13 24.30
N PHE A 267 -13.06 -14.19 25.07
CA PHE A 267 -12.18 -14.56 26.19
C PHE A 267 -10.72 -14.76 25.76
N PHE A 268 -10.49 -15.32 24.57
CA PHE A 268 -9.14 -15.47 24.03
C PHE A 268 -8.51 -14.11 23.69
N ASP A 269 -9.26 -13.20 23.06
CA ASP A 269 -8.75 -11.87 22.71
C ASP A 269 -8.39 -11.06 23.96
N GLY A 270 -9.18 -11.20 25.03
CA GLY A 270 -8.91 -10.62 26.35
C GLY A 270 -7.84 -11.37 27.17
N SER A 271 -7.29 -12.46 26.64
CA SER A 271 -6.28 -13.32 27.29
C SER A 271 -6.71 -13.84 28.67
N LEU A 272 -7.98 -14.25 28.80
CA LEU A 272 -8.45 -14.89 30.03
C LEU A 272 -7.73 -16.24 30.24
N PRO A 273 -7.36 -16.58 31.49
CA PRO A 273 -6.71 -17.84 31.79
C PRO A 273 -7.51 -19.07 31.29
N GLY A 274 -6.81 -20.03 30.69
CA GLY A 274 -7.40 -21.27 30.17
C GLY A 274 -7.92 -21.23 28.73
N THR A 275 -7.84 -20.07 28.06
CA THR A 275 -8.24 -19.95 26.65
C THR A 275 -7.16 -20.45 25.68
N LEU A 276 -7.57 -20.97 24.53
CA LEU A 276 -6.67 -21.53 23.50
C LEU A 276 -6.96 -20.93 22.10
N PRO A 277 -5.93 -20.75 21.26
CA PRO A 277 -6.09 -20.22 19.92
C PRO A 277 -6.69 -21.24 18.95
N VAL A 278 -7.57 -20.81 18.05
CA VAL A 278 -8.09 -21.63 16.93
C VAL A 278 -7.89 -20.91 15.61
N LEU A 279 -6.98 -21.42 14.78
CA LEU A 279 -6.57 -20.78 13.52
C LEU A 279 -7.73 -20.64 12.52
N ASN A 280 -7.83 -19.44 11.95
CA ASN A 280 -8.81 -19.11 10.93
C ASN A 280 -8.37 -19.53 9.52
N ARG A 281 -9.11 -20.47 8.91
CA ARG A 281 -8.86 -20.96 7.55
C ARG A 281 -8.81 -19.84 6.50
N ARG A 282 -9.75 -18.89 6.53
CA ARG A 282 -9.79 -17.78 5.56
C ARG A 282 -8.51 -16.93 5.60
N CYS A 283 -7.91 -16.77 6.79
CA CYS A 283 -6.65 -16.04 6.93
C CYS A 283 -5.48 -16.78 6.25
N VAL A 284 -5.43 -18.09 6.40
CA VAL A 284 -4.44 -18.93 5.71
C VAL A 284 -4.63 -18.87 4.20
N GLU A 285 -5.87 -19.01 3.72
CA GLU A 285 -6.18 -18.90 2.29
C GLU A 285 -5.80 -17.53 1.72
N ALA A 286 -6.06 -16.44 2.46
CA ALA A 286 -5.69 -15.09 2.05
C ALA A 286 -4.17 -14.94 1.88
N ALA A 287 -3.39 -15.51 2.80
CA ALA A 287 -1.94 -15.49 2.71
C ALA A 287 -1.41 -16.35 1.55
N VAL A 288 -2.00 -17.53 1.31
CA VAL A 288 -1.65 -18.39 0.17
C VAL A 288 -2.02 -17.73 -1.17
N MET A 289 -3.19 -17.11 -1.28
CA MET A 289 -3.60 -16.33 -2.46
C MET A 289 -2.59 -15.22 -2.76
N THR A 290 -2.21 -14.46 -1.74
CA THR A 290 -1.26 -13.36 -1.86
C THR A 290 0.12 -13.88 -2.24
N ALA A 291 0.57 -14.98 -1.64
CA ALA A 291 1.83 -15.65 -1.98
C ALA A 291 1.88 -16.08 -3.45
N LEU A 292 0.81 -16.72 -3.96
CA LEU A 292 0.73 -17.12 -5.37
C LEU A 292 0.77 -15.91 -6.31
N ALA A 293 0.02 -14.85 -6.00
CA ALA A 293 -0.01 -13.64 -6.82
C ALA A 293 1.34 -12.91 -6.89
N LEU A 294 2.14 -13.06 -5.83
CA LEU A 294 3.49 -12.51 -5.72
C LEU A 294 4.57 -13.52 -6.09
N ASN A 295 4.20 -14.63 -6.75
CA ASN A 295 5.10 -15.70 -7.19
C ASN A 295 6.02 -16.23 -6.08
N CYS A 296 5.55 -16.26 -4.83
CA CYS A 296 6.29 -16.81 -3.70
C CYS A 296 6.27 -18.34 -3.73
N THR A 297 7.31 -18.94 -3.15
CA THR A 297 7.34 -20.37 -2.82
C THR A 297 6.56 -20.60 -1.53
N ILE A 298 5.47 -21.37 -1.61
CA ILE A 298 4.64 -21.72 -0.44
C ILE A 298 5.32 -22.82 0.38
N ASN A 299 5.40 -22.62 1.69
CA ASN A 299 5.88 -23.64 2.60
C ASN A 299 4.78 -24.68 2.85
N ARG A 300 5.01 -25.94 2.45
CA ARG A 300 4.10 -27.08 2.75
C ARG A 300 3.80 -27.26 4.23
N LYS A 301 4.73 -26.84 5.09
CA LYS A 301 4.60 -26.84 6.54
C LYS A 301 4.99 -25.47 7.05
N SER A 302 4.13 -24.82 7.82
CA SER A 302 4.38 -23.53 8.45
C SER A 302 4.23 -23.65 9.97
N LEU A 303 4.99 -22.84 10.72
CA LEU A 303 5.09 -22.93 12.17
C LEU A 303 4.73 -21.58 12.80
N PHE A 304 3.85 -21.60 13.79
CA PHE A 304 3.57 -20.44 14.63
C PHE A 304 4.54 -20.37 15.80
N ASP A 305 4.89 -19.15 16.16
CA ASP A 305 5.84 -18.77 17.19
C ASP A 305 5.25 -17.62 18.03
N ARG A 306 5.67 -17.51 19.29
CA ARG A 306 5.35 -16.39 20.17
C ARG A 306 6.48 -15.37 20.18
N LYS A 307 6.17 -14.13 19.85
CA LYS A 307 7.04 -12.95 19.97
C LYS A 307 6.69 -12.23 21.27
N HIS A 308 7.57 -12.31 22.28
CA HIS A 308 7.28 -11.79 23.63
C HIS A 308 7.66 -10.31 23.75
N TYR A 309 6.67 -9.49 24.10
CA TYR A 309 6.87 -8.12 24.53
C TYR A 309 5.65 -7.66 25.33
N PHE A 310 5.88 -6.84 26.35
CA PHE A 310 4.82 -6.33 27.20
C PHE A 310 4.37 -4.96 26.70
N TYR A 311 3.09 -4.87 26.35
CA TYR A 311 2.44 -3.61 26.05
C TYR A 311 0.96 -3.71 26.40
N ALA A 312 0.33 -2.59 26.78
CA ALA A 312 -1.03 -2.59 27.34
C ALA A 312 -2.11 -3.03 26.34
N ASP A 313 -1.85 -2.89 25.03
CA ASP A 313 -2.75 -3.32 23.96
C ASP A 313 -2.49 -4.76 23.47
N LEU A 314 -1.55 -5.49 24.10
CA LEU A 314 -1.27 -6.89 23.84
C LEU A 314 -1.47 -7.72 25.12
N PRO A 315 -2.71 -8.13 25.42
CA PRO A 315 -3.07 -8.68 26.73
C PRO A 315 -2.33 -9.99 27.07
N ALA A 316 -1.95 -10.79 26.08
CA ALA A 316 -1.23 -12.05 26.30
C ALA A 316 0.23 -11.86 26.73
N GLY A 317 0.81 -10.67 26.56
CA GLY A 317 2.25 -10.43 26.73
C GLY A 317 3.13 -11.07 25.65
N TYR A 318 2.51 -11.62 24.60
CA TYR A 318 3.16 -12.11 23.40
C TYR A 318 2.22 -12.03 22.19
N GLN A 319 2.79 -11.86 21.01
CA GLN A 319 2.10 -11.88 19.73
C GLN A 319 2.35 -13.24 19.07
N ILE A 320 1.30 -13.93 18.63
CA ILE A 320 1.46 -15.13 17.81
C ILE A 320 1.77 -14.69 16.37
N THR A 321 2.91 -15.13 15.84
CA THR A 321 3.46 -14.81 14.50
C THR A 321 4.18 -16.04 13.91
N GLN A 322 4.94 -15.91 12.83
CA GLN A 322 5.70 -17.01 12.21
C GLN A 322 7.15 -16.60 11.92
N GLN A 323 8.08 -16.90 12.82
CA GLN A 323 9.49 -16.52 12.67
C GLN A 323 10.32 -17.63 12.03
N ARG A 324 10.11 -18.89 12.44
CA ARG A 324 10.97 -20.01 12.01
C ARG A 324 10.63 -20.55 10.64
N ARG A 325 9.33 -20.59 10.32
CA ARG A 325 8.85 -21.10 9.03
C ARG A 325 7.58 -20.37 8.59
N PRO A 326 7.72 -19.22 7.92
CA PRO A 326 6.59 -18.42 7.46
C PRO A 326 5.77 -19.17 6.41
N ILE A 327 4.57 -18.69 6.11
CA ILE A 327 3.66 -19.35 5.16
C ILE A 327 4.22 -19.38 3.74
N ALA A 328 4.96 -18.35 3.32
CA ALA A 328 5.63 -18.30 2.02
C ALA A 328 6.94 -17.50 2.06
N VAL A 329 7.84 -17.79 1.13
CA VAL A 329 9.16 -17.16 0.98
C VAL A 329 9.49 -16.93 -0.50
N ASP A 330 10.52 -16.14 -0.79
CA ASP A 330 11.12 -15.99 -2.12
C ASP A 330 10.11 -15.57 -3.22
N GLY A 331 9.46 -14.43 -3.01
CA GLY A 331 8.52 -13.83 -3.95
C GLY A 331 9.12 -12.68 -4.76
N ILE A 332 8.36 -12.20 -5.74
CA ILE A 332 8.71 -11.04 -6.56
C ILE A 332 7.48 -10.17 -6.77
N LEU A 333 7.54 -8.92 -6.28
CA LEU A 333 6.60 -7.88 -6.64
C LEU A 333 7.10 -7.15 -7.88
N THR A 334 6.28 -7.14 -8.93
CA THR A 334 6.57 -6.35 -10.13
C THR A 334 5.67 -5.13 -10.16
N TYR A 335 6.25 -3.93 -10.19
CA TYR A 335 5.53 -2.66 -10.16
C TYR A 335 5.95 -1.74 -11.30
N SER A 336 5.07 -0.80 -11.63
CA SER A 336 5.30 0.16 -12.72
C SER A 336 5.27 1.59 -12.19
N LEU A 337 6.13 2.44 -12.74
CA LEU A 337 6.16 3.89 -12.49
C LEU A 337 6.16 4.66 -13.81
N LEU A 338 5.68 5.90 -13.77
CA LEU A 338 5.78 6.83 -14.89
C LEU A 338 7.06 7.65 -14.74
N GLY A 339 8.01 7.49 -15.66
CA GLY A 339 9.29 8.19 -15.60
C GLY A 339 10.22 7.84 -16.76
N GLY A 340 11.45 8.34 -16.70
CA GLY A 340 12.48 8.10 -17.73
C GLY A 340 12.71 9.29 -18.65
N LYS A 341 13.22 9.05 -19.86
CA LYS A 341 13.57 10.12 -20.82
C LYS A 341 12.34 10.95 -21.25
N LYS A 342 11.16 10.34 -21.22
CA LYS A 342 9.87 11.01 -21.40
C LYS A 342 9.07 10.85 -20.11
N ARG A 343 8.42 11.92 -19.65
CA ARG A 343 7.68 11.97 -18.38
C ARG A 343 6.56 10.93 -18.26
N ASN A 344 6.01 10.46 -19.39
CA ASN A 344 4.89 9.51 -19.41
C ASN A 344 5.30 8.07 -19.77
N GLN A 345 6.61 7.79 -19.88
CA GLN A 345 7.05 6.44 -20.18
C GLN A 345 6.81 5.52 -18.97
N VAL A 346 6.18 4.37 -19.20
CA VAL A 346 6.02 3.34 -18.18
C VAL A 346 7.34 2.59 -18.02
N ILE A 347 7.91 2.60 -16.81
CA ILE A 347 9.08 1.83 -16.43
C ILE A 347 8.63 0.72 -15.49
N ARG A 348 8.98 -0.52 -15.83
CA ARG A 348 8.71 -1.71 -15.01
C ARG A 348 9.92 -2.01 -14.14
N LYS A 349 9.70 -2.22 -12.86
CA LYS A 349 10.70 -2.54 -11.83
C LYS A 349 10.22 -3.75 -11.03
N THR A 350 11.14 -4.36 -10.29
CA THR A 350 10.87 -5.52 -9.44
C THR A 350 11.48 -5.30 -8.07
N ALA A 351 10.79 -5.77 -7.04
CA ALA A 351 11.31 -5.89 -5.68
C ALA A 351 11.11 -7.33 -5.22
N ASN A 352 12.15 -7.93 -4.65
CA ASN A 352 12.07 -9.27 -4.09
C ASN A 352 11.35 -9.22 -2.74
N ILE A 353 10.60 -10.29 -2.45
CA ILE A 353 9.90 -10.50 -1.19
C ILE A 353 10.62 -11.63 -0.48
N THR A 354 11.18 -11.35 0.69
CA THR A 354 11.85 -12.34 1.52
C THR A 354 10.83 -13.35 2.04
N GLN A 355 9.72 -12.86 2.60
CA GLN A 355 8.70 -13.70 3.22
C GLN A 355 7.34 -13.03 3.33
N ILE A 356 6.32 -13.88 3.46
CA ILE A 356 4.97 -13.52 3.91
C ILE A 356 4.68 -14.37 5.14
N GLN A 357 4.28 -13.74 6.24
CA GLN A 357 3.93 -14.42 7.50
C GLN A 357 2.56 -13.98 8.01
N LEU A 358 1.90 -14.86 8.76
CA LEU A 358 0.66 -14.57 9.47
C LEU A 358 0.95 -14.15 10.90
N GLU A 359 0.28 -13.09 11.36
CA GLU A 359 0.40 -12.63 12.75
C GLU A 359 -0.88 -11.98 13.29
N GLN A 360 -0.95 -11.88 14.62
CA GLN A 360 -2.03 -11.16 15.31
C GLN A 360 -1.78 -9.66 15.34
N ASP A 361 -2.80 -8.85 15.10
CA ASP A 361 -2.73 -7.43 15.43
C ASP A 361 -2.87 -7.18 16.94
N SER A 362 -2.31 -6.06 17.37
CA SER A 362 -2.49 -5.50 18.70
C SER A 362 -3.79 -4.69 18.82
N GLY A 363 -4.23 -4.45 20.04
CA GLY A 363 -5.30 -3.50 20.33
C GLY A 363 -4.92 -2.06 19.96
N LYS A 364 -5.76 -1.11 20.36
CA LYS A 364 -5.53 0.32 20.17
C LYS A 364 -5.35 0.99 21.52
N SER A 365 -4.26 1.73 21.66
CA SER A 365 -3.99 2.62 22.79
C SER A 365 -4.42 4.04 22.44
N LEU A 366 -5.31 4.63 23.24
CA LEU A 366 -5.76 6.02 23.13
C LEU A 366 -5.24 6.81 24.33
N HIS A 367 -4.37 7.78 24.09
CA HIS A 367 -3.84 8.60 25.17
C HIS A 367 -4.78 9.77 25.48
N ASP A 368 -5.25 9.85 26.72
CA ASP A 368 -6.02 10.98 27.25
C ASP A 368 -5.08 11.86 28.07
N ASP A 369 -4.52 12.88 27.41
CA ASP A 369 -3.61 13.85 28.03
C ASP A 369 -4.26 14.57 29.21
N VAL A 370 -5.57 14.85 29.11
CA VAL A 370 -6.33 15.60 30.13
C VAL A 370 -6.43 14.82 31.41
N ARG A 371 -6.67 13.51 31.31
CA ARG A 371 -6.76 12.61 32.47
C ARG A 371 -5.42 11.96 32.82
N SER A 372 -4.38 12.19 32.02
CA SER A 372 -3.07 11.53 32.15
C SER A 372 -3.20 10.00 32.22
N GLN A 373 -4.09 9.43 31.39
CA GLN A 373 -4.39 8.01 31.35
C GLN A 373 -4.33 7.51 29.91
N THR A 374 -4.11 6.21 29.73
CA THR A 374 -4.21 5.55 28.43
C THR A 374 -5.41 4.60 28.47
N LEU A 375 -6.33 4.79 27.54
CA LEU A 375 -7.50 3.96 27.36
C LEU A 375 -7.18 2.87 26.35
N ILE A 376 -7.50 1.62 26.68
CA ILE A 376 -7.20 0.45 25.84
C ILE A 376 -8.49 -0.07 25.21
N ASP A 377 -8.48 -0.18 23.89
CA ASP A 377 -9.53 -0.82 23.10
C ASP A 377 -8.99 -2.09 22.42
N LEU A 378 -9.52 -3.24 22.84
CA LEU A 378 -9.12 -4.57 22.38
C LEU A 378 -9.92 -5.07 21.18
N ASN A 379 -10.82 -4.27 20.60
CA ASN A 379 -11.59 -4.66 19.41
C ASN A 379 -10.67 -5.16 18.27
N ARG A 380 -9.53 -4.50 18.07
CA ARG A 380 -8.52 -4.87 17.05
C ARG A 380 -7.59 -6.00 17.48
N ALA A 381 -7.45 -6.27 18.78
CA ALA A 381 -6.55 -7.30 19.26
C ALA A 381 -6.94 -8.67 18.71
N GLY A 382 -6.00 -9.37 18.06
CA GLY A 382 -6.21 -10.69 17.46
C GLY A 382 -6.74 -10.69 16.02
N VAL A 383 -6.98 -9.52 15.42
CA VAL A 383 -7.28 -9.42 13.97
C VAL A 383 -6.11 -10.00 13.17
N GLY A 384 -6.38 -10.70 12.07
CA GLY A 384 -5.34 -11.32 11.26
C GLY A 384 -4.58 -10.31 10.40
N LEU A 385 -3.26 -10.43 10.42
CA LEU A 385 -2.34 -9.68 9.58
C LEU A 385 -1.51 -10.62 8.71
N MET A 386 -1.20 -10.14 7.51
CA MET A 386 -0.10 -10.63 6.70
C MET A 386 1.03 -9.60 6.79
N GLU A 387 2.18 -9.99 7.30
CA GLU A 387 3.40 -9.19 7.20
C GLU A 387 4.17 -9.64 5.95
N LEU A 388 4.45 -8.69 5.06
CA LEU A 388 5.27 -8.87 3.87
C LEU A 388 6.58 -8.13 4.07
N VAL A 389 7.69 -8.87 4.01
CA VAL A 389 9.03 -8.29 4.13
C VAL A 389 9.67 -8.25 2.74
N MET A 390 10.01 -7.04 2.28
CA MET A 390 10.65 -6.81 0.99
C MET A 390 12.13 -6.55 1.15
N GLU A 391 12.91 -7.12 0.24
CA GLU A 391 14.35 -6.87 0.13
C GLU A 391 14.64 -5.38 -0.19
N PRO A 392 15.86 -4.90 0.12
CA PRO A 392 16.24 -3.51 -0.10
C PRO A 392 16.56 -3.24 -1.58
N ASP A 393 15.58 -3.40 -2.46
CA ASP A 393 15.73 -3.28 -3.92
C ASP A 393 15.33 -1.91 -4.49
N MET A 394 14.59 -1.11 -3.70
CA MET A 394 14.11 0.21 -4.12
C MET A 394 15.15 1.29 -3.86
N SER A 395 15.20 2.32 -4.69
CA SER A 395 16.25 3.35 -4.64
C SER A 395 15.80 4.73 -4.18
N CYS A 396 14.49 5.00 -4.19
CA CYS A 396 13.90 6.29 -3.82
C CYS A 396 12.46 6.15 -3.34
N GLY A 397 11.90 7.24 -2.81
CA GLY A 397 10.53 7.28 -2.31
C GLY A 397 9.47 7.06 -3.39
N GLU A 398 9.71 7.48 -4.63
CA GLU A 398 8.79 7.26 -5.75
C GLU A 398 8.63 5.77 -6.08
N GLU A 399 9.74 5.02 -6.11
CA GLU A 399 9.72 3.57 -6.33
C GLU A 399 8.99 2.85 -5.19
N ALA A 400 9.26 3.23 -3.93
CA ALA A 400 8.58 2.65 -2.78
C ALA A 400 7.07 2.92 -2.80
N ALA A 401 6.65 4.15 -3.11
CA ALA A 401 5.23 4.47 -3.25
C ALA A 401 4.55 3.77 -4.44
N ALA A 402 5.29 3.49 -5.53
CA ALA A 402 4.78 2.70 -6.64
C ALA A 402 4.62 1.22 -6.25
N ALA A 403 5.60 0.64 -5.55
CA ALA A 403 5.53 -0.73 -5.05
C ALA A 403 4.35 -0.94 -4.09
N VAL A 404 4.17 -0.04 -3.10
CA VAL A 404 3.03 -0.13 -2.16
C VAL A 404 1.69 0.00 -2.87
N ARG A 405 1.56 0.91 -3.86
CA ARG A 405 0.33 1.04 -4.65
C ARG A 405 0.04 -0.21 -5.48
N GLU A 406 1.05 -0.80 -6.10
CA GLU A 406 0.86 -2.04 -6.86
C GLU A 406 0.43 -3.19 -5.94
N LEU A 407 1.07 -3.33 -4.78
CA LEU A 407 0.67 -4.32 -3.79
C LEU A 407 -0.77 -4.09 -3.31
N GLN A 408 -1.15 -2.85 -3.05
CA GLN A 408 -2.52 -2.48 -2.67
C GLN A 408 -3.54 -2.95 -3.74
N LEU A 409 -3.28 -2.68 -5.02
CA LEU A 409 -4.14 -3.11 -6.13
C LEU A 409 -4.21 -4.65 -6.23
N ILE A 410 -3.09 -5.35 -6.02
CA ILE A 410 -3.06 -6.82 -6.00
C ILE A 410 -3.93 -7.34 -4.86
N LEU A 411 -3.73 -6.85 -3.63
CA LEU A 411 -4.48 -7.29 -2.46
C LEU A 411 -5.99 -7.03 -2.58
N GLN A 412 -6.37 -5.88 -3.16
CA GLN A 412 -7.75 -5.53 -3.45
C GLN A 412 -8.36 -6.46 -4.51
N ALA A 413 -7.64 -6.71 -5.62
CA ALA A 413 -8.07 -7.63 -6.66
C ALA A 413 -8.30 -9.05 -6.11
N LEU A 414 -7.42 -9.53 -5.21
CA LEU A 414 -7.57 -10.81 -4.53
C LEU A 414 -8.67 -10.84 -3.46
N GLY A 415 -9.17 -9.68 -3.04
CA GLY A 415 -10.09 -9.54 -1.91
C GLY A 415 -9.47 -9.95 -0.57
N THR A 416 -8.13 -9.97 -0.45
CA THR A 416 -7.40 -10.40 0.76
C THR A 416 -7.17 -9.26 1.74
N CYS A 417 -7.09 -8.03 1.28
CA CYS A 417 -7.03 -6.81 2.10
C CYS A 417 -7.66 -5.65 1.31
N GLN A 418 -8.41 -4.78 2.00
CA GLN A 418 -8.95 -3.55 1.40
C GLN A 418 -7.88 -2.47 1.18
N GLY A 419 -6.78 -2.53 1.93
CA GLY A 419 -5.59 -1.71 1.68
C GLY A 419 -5.71 -0.25 2.14
N ASN A 420 -6.70 0.13 2.95
CA ASN A 420 -6.86 1.52 3.40
C ASN A 420 -5.81 1.89 4.46
N MET A 421 -4.82 2.71 4.07
CA MET A 421 -3.76 3.18 4.98
C MET A 421 -4.29 4.11 6.09
N SER A 422 -5.30 4.93 5.80
CA SER A 422 -5.85 5.89 6.78
C SER A 422 -6.61 5.21 7.92
N GLU A 423 -7.22 4.05 7.64
CA GLU A 423 -7.87 3.20 8.64
C GLU A 423 -6.90 2.22 9.33
N GLY A 424 -5.62 2.23 8.94
CA GLY A 424 -4.60 1.34 9.48
C GLY A 424 -4.69 -0.11 8.97
N GLN A 425 -5.48 -0.37 7.92
CA GLN A 425 -5.59 -1.68 7.29
C GLN A 425 -4.32 -2.06 6.51
N LEU A 426 -3.56 -1.07 6.05
CA LEU A 426 -2.26 -1.25 5.42
C LEU A 426 -1.26 -0.33 6.11
N ARG A 427 -0.28 -0.91 6.79
CA ARG A 427 0.80 -0.19 7.48
C ARG A 427 2.11 -0.49 6.79
N VAL A 428 2.98 0.51 6.71
CA VAL A 428 4.28 0.40 6.04
C VAL A 428 5.35 1.03 6.92
N ASP A 429 6.34 0.22 7.26
CA ASP A 429 7.58 0.67 7.87
C ASP A 429 8.70 0.63 6.83
N ALA A 430 9.46 1.72 6.72
CA ALA A 430 10.49 1.87 5.70
C ALA A 430 11.90 1.71 6.28
N ASN A 431 12.67 0.78 5.72
CA ASN A 431 14.06 0.54 6.09
C ASN A 431 14.96 1.24 5.06
N VAL A 432 15.60 2.35 5.45
CA VAL A 432 16.38 3.21 4.55
C VAL A 432 17.86 3.15 4.90
N SER A 433 18.69 2.95 3.87
CA SER A 433 20.14 3.07 3.95
C SER A 433 20.67 3.79 2.72
N VAL A 434 21.86 4.38 2.82
CA VAL A 434 22.62 4.89 1.68
C VAL A 434 23.97 4.20 1.59
N HIS A 435 24.49 4.04 0.38
CA HIS A 435 25.79 3.42 0.14
C HIS A 435 26.41 3.91 -1.17
N THR A 436 27.70 3.65 -1.35
CA THR A 436 28.36 3.79 -2.65
C THR A 436 28.07 2.55 -3.49
N PRO A 437 27.64 2.68 -4.76
CA PRO A 437 27.44 1.51 -5.63
C PRO A 437 28.68 0.62 -5.70
N GLY A 438 28.50 -0.68 -5.43
CA GLY A 438 29.58 -1.68 -5.40
C GLY A 438 30.22 -1.87 -4.02
N GLU A 439 29.86 -1.09 -3.01
CA GLU A 439 30.24 -1.28 -1.61
C GLU A 439 29.10 -1.96 -0.81
N PRO A 440 29.37 -2.50 0.40
CA PRO A 440 28.31 -3.02 1.28
C PRO A 440 27.28 -1.94 1.65
N LEU A 441 26.05 -2.38 1.96
CA LEU A 441 25.00 -1.48 2.44
C LEU A 441 25.43 -0.74 3.72
N GLY A 442 25.02 0.53 3.80
CA GLY A 442 25.26 1.38 4.96
C GLY A 442 24.43 1.01 6.20
N THR A 443 24.44 1.90 7.18
CA THR A 443 23.66 1.71 8.41
C THR A 443 22.19 1.97 8.17
N ARG A 444 21.35 0.97 8.48
CA ARG A 444 19.90 1.03 8.36
C ARG A 444 19.29 2.01 9.36
N THR A 445 18.39 2.86 8.87
CA THR A 445 17.43 3.62 9.68
C THR A 445 16.01 3.12 9.37
N GLU A 446 15.25 2.82 10.42
CA GLU A 446 13.87 2.36 10.31
C GLU A 446 12.92 3.55 10.54
N VAL A 447 12.07 3.85 9.55
CA VAL A 447 11.12 4.97 9.60
C VAL A 447 9.71 4.42 9.76
N LYS A 448 9.06 4.79 10.87
CA LYS A 448 7.69 4.38 11.23
C LYS A 448 6.71 5.55 11.15
N ASN A 449 5.42 5.25 11.42
CA ASN A 449 4.30 6.20 11.45
C ASN A 449 4.02 6.85 10.08
N ILE A 450 3.93 6.00 9.04
CA ILE A 450 3.69 6.43 7.66
C ILE A 450 2.24 6.06 7.27
N ASN A 451 1.37 7.07 7.26
CA ASN A 451 -0.08 6.85 7.08
C ASN A 451 -0.57 7.07 5.62
N SER A 452 0.33 7.35 4.67
CA SER A 452 -0.02 7.43 3.25
C SER A 452 1.18 7.14 2.35
N THR A 453 0.93 6.71 1.12
CA THR A 453 1.97 6.49 0.09
C THR A 453 2.71 7.78 -0.28
N ARG A 454 2.02 8.93 -0.22
CA ARG A 454 2.66 10.25 -0.41
C ARG A 454 3.65 10.57 0.71
N TYR A 455 3.27 10.26 1.95
CA TYR A 455 4.15 10.44 3.11
C TYR A 455 5.30 9.44 3.11
N LEU A 456 5.07 8.21 2.64
CA LEU A 456 6.12 7.21 2.43
C LEU A 456 7.21 7.76 1.51
N ALA A 457 6.83 8.27 0.33
CA ALA A 457 7.78 8.81 -0.62
C ALA A 457 8.62 9.95 -0.02
N ARG A 458 7.94 10.91 0.62
CA ARG A 458 8.60 12.05 1.27
C ARG A 458 9.52 11.65 2.42
N ALA A 459 9.09 10.70 3.25
CA ALA A 459 9.86 10.22 4.40
C ALA A 459 11.16 9.54 3.94
N ILE A 460 11.08 8.69 2.93
CA ILE A 460 12.22 8.00 2.34
C ILE A 460 13.19 9.00 1.70
N ASP A 461 12.69 9.91 0.86
CA ASP A 461 13.54 10.88 0.18
C ASP A 461 14.23 11.81 1.19
N TYR A 462 13.51 12.24 2.23
CA TYR A 462 14.10 13.01 3.32
C TYR A 462 15.20 12.22 4.04
N GLU A 463 14.95 10.95 4.40
CA GLU A 463 15.89 10.13 5.14
C GLU A 463 17.15 9.82 4.32
N ILE A 464 17.01 9.53 3.02
CA ILE A 464 18.14 9.37 2.10
C ILE A 464 19.00 10.65 2.10
N GLN A 465 18.38 11.82 1.94
CA GLN A 465 19.10 13.10 1.92
C GLN A 465 19.75 13.41 3.28
N ARG A 466 19.10 13.06 4.39
CA ARG A 466 19.67 13.19 5.74
C ARG A 466 20.94 12.36 5.88
N GLN A 467 20.87 11.07 5.54
CA GLN A 467 22.03 10.17 5.65
C GLN A 467 23.19 10.61 4.75
N ILE A 468 22.90 11.03 3.51
CA ILE A 468 23.90 11.60 2.60
C ILE A 468 24.59 12.81 3.24
N LYS A 469 23.83 13.76 3.80
CA LYS A 469 24.40 14.95 4.45
C LYS A 469 25.26 14.60 5.67
N VAL A 470 24.87 13.59 6.45
CA VAL A 470 25.66 13.12 7.61
C VAL A 470 26.99 12.55 7.15
N LEU A 471 26.98 11.66 6.15
CA LEU A 471 28.20 11.03 5.62
C LEU A 471 29.12 12.04 4.92
N GLN A 472 28.55 12.97 4.14
CA GLN A 472 29.33 14.05 3.48
C GLN A 472 30.03 14.99 4.47
N ARG A 473 29.48 15.14 5.69
CA ARG A 473 30.10 15.90 6.78
C ARG A 473 31.14 15.09 7.57
N GLY A 474 31.41 13.85 7.19
CA GLY A 474 32.30 12.93 7.91
C GLY A 474 31.68 12.35 9.19
N GLY A 475 30.36 12.48 9.37
CA GLY A 475 29.63 11.87 10.48
C GLY A 475 29.35 10.38 10.24
N LYS A 476 28.71 9.73 11.22
CA LYS A 476 28.25 8.34 11.13
C LYS A 476 26.73 8.29 11.29
N VAL A 477 26.07 7.53 10.41
CA VAL A 477 24.64 7.22 10.56
C VAL A 477 24.50 6.22 11.71
N GLN A 478 23.55 6.45 12.61
CA GLN A 478 23.26 5.56 13.72
C GLN A 478 22.10 4.61 13.36
N ASN A 479 22.10 3.41 13.91
CA ASN A 479 20.98 2.47 13.74
C ASN A 479 19.88 2.83 14.73
N GLU A 480 18.95 3.66 14.28
CA GLU A 480 17.87 4.23 15.10
C GLU A 480 16.51 4.00 14.45
N THR A 481 15.46 4.06 15.26
CA THR A 481 14.07 4.10 14.80
C THR A 481 13.57 5.54 14.85
N ARG A 482 13.08 6.03 13.71
CA ARG A 482 12.59 7.41 13.54
C ARG A 482 11.10 7.39 13.20
N ALA A 483 10.37 8.42 13.59
CA ALA A 483 9.02 8.69 13.11
C ALA A 483 9.05 9.72 12.00
N TYR A 484 8.19 9.57 11.01
CA TYR A 484 7.90 10.66 10.08
C TYR A 484 6.89 11.63 10.72
N ASP A 485 7.25 12.91 10.80
CA ASP A 485 6.31 13.97 11.17
C ASP A 485 5.75 14.63 9.91
N SER A 486 4.45 14.40 9.67
CA SER A 486 3.75 14.97 8.52
C SER A 486 3.67 16.50 8.50
N LYS A 487 3.78 17.17 9.67
CA LYS A 487 3.71 18.63 9.78
C LYS A 487 5.01 19.30 9.33
N SER A 488 6.14 18.87 9.89
CA SER A 488 7.47 19.37 9.48
C SER A 488 7.93 18.77 8.14
N GLY A 489 7.48 17.56 7.80
CA GLY A 489 7.98 16.79 6.66
C GLY A 489 9.35 16.16 6.92
N GLU A 490 9.75 16.04 8.19
CA GLU A 490 11.04 15.51 8.63
C GLU A 490 10.89 14.16 9.31
N THR A 491 11.99 13.38 9.35
CA THR A 491 12.10 12.22 10.25
C THR A 491 12.67 12.68 11.59
N ILE A 492 12.04 12.28 12.70
CA ILE A 492 12.40 12.65 14.08
C ILE A 492 12.81 11.38 14.83
N PRO A 493 13.92 11.39 15.60
CA PRO A 493 14.30 10.22 16.40
C PRO A 493 13.25 9.96 17.48
N MET A 494 12.79 8.72 17.61
CA MET A 494 11.83 8.35 18.67
C MET A 494 12.53 7.79 19.91
N ARG A 495 13.51 6.91 19.71
CA ARG A 495 14.21 6.20 20.77
C ARG A 495 15.56 5.68 20.25
N ASP A 496 16.59 5.78 21.07
CA ASP A 496 17.85 5.06 20.85
C ASP A 496 17.63 3.57 21.11
N LYS A 497 18.07 2.71 20.18
CA LYS A 497 18.15 1.26 20.41
C LYS A 497 19.25 0.99 21.45
N GLU A 498 19.04 1.36 22.72
CA GLU A 498 19.97 1.10 23.84
C GLU A 498 20.13 -0.41 24.15
N GLY A 499 19.48 -1.30 23.38
CA GLY A 499 19.79 -2.72 23.28
C GLY A 499 19.02 -3.36 22.12
N LEU A 500 19.51 -4.49 21.60
CA LEU A 500 18.67 -5.40 20.81
C LEU A 500 17.55 -5.88 21.75
N GLN A 501 16.30 -5.50 21.49
CA GLN A 501 15.17 -6.05 22.23
C GLN A 501 15.11 -7.56 21.95
N ASP A 502 15.39 -8.36 22.97
CA ASP A 502 15.24 -9.80 22.88
C ASP A 502 13.77 -10.16 23.02
N TYR A 503 13.11 -10.37 21.87
CA TYR A 503 11.70 -10.80 21.81
C TYR A 503 11.48 -12.26 22.25
N ARG A 504 12.54 -13.00 22.62
CA ARG A 504 12.47 -14.38 23.14
C ARG A 504 11.50 -15.25 22.34
N PHE A 505 11.75 -15.35 21.03
CA PHE A 505 10.93 -16.18 20.15
C PHE A 505 10.92 -17.62 20.63
N MET A 506 9.73 -18.19 20.78
CA MET A 506 9.55 -19.61 21.10
C MET A 506 8.45 -20.22 20.22
N PRO A 507 8.47 -21.54 19.96
CA PRO A 507 7.35 -22.23 19.32
C PRO A 507 6.03 -21.97 20.03
N GLU A 508 4.93 -21.75 19.30
CA GLU A 508 3.59 -21.75 19.90
C GLU A 508 3.15 -23.20 20.16
N PRO A 509 3.11 -23.67 21.42
CA PRO A 509 2.78 -25.07 21.71
C PRO A 509 1.30 -25.41 21.51
N ASN A 510 0.41 -24.42 21.57
CA ASN A 510 -1.03 -24.65 21.50
C ASN A 510 -1.55 -24.77 20.06
N LEU A 511 -0.71 -24.52 19.06
CA LEU A 511 -1.04 -24.70 17.66
C LEU A 511 -0.16 -25.80 17.06
N PRO A 512 -0.77 -26.86 16.48
CA PRO A 512 0.01 -27.81 15.71
C PRO A 512 0.61 -27.14 14.47
N PRO A 513 1.64 -27.72 13.86
CA PRO A 513 2.16 -27.23 12.59
C PRO A 513 1.05 -27.11 11.53
N LEU A 514 0.99 -25.96 10.85
CA LEU A 514 0.08 -25.76 9.74
C LEU A 514 0.61 -26.52 8.52
N ILE A 515 -0.20 -27.43 7.98
CA ILE A 515 0.11 -28.15 6.74
C ILE A 515 -0.73 -27.58 5.60
N VAL A 516 -0.06 -27.17 4.54
CA VAL A 516 -0.67 -26.68 3.30
C VAL A 516 -0.47 -27.75 2.24
N TYR A 517 -1.57 -28.19 1.63
CA TYR A 517 -1.58 -29.29 0.66
C TYR A 517 -1.48 -28.72 -0.77
N GLU A 518 -0.73 -29.37 -1.64
CA GLU A 518 -0.64 -28.92 -3.04
C GLU A 518 -1.95 -29.21 -3.79
N GLU A 519 -2.45 -30.44 -3.66
CA GLU A 519 -3.61 -30.97 -4.39
C GLU A 519 -4.54 -31.77 -3.46
N ASN A 520 -5.82 -31.90 -3.84
CA ASN A 520 -6.81 -32.66 -3.06
C ASN A 520 -6.40 -34.13 -2.86
N ALA A 521 -5.74 -34.74 -3.83
CA ALA A 521 -5.27 -36.12 -3.73
C ALA A 521 -4.18 -36.31 -2.65
N SER A 522 -3.55 -35.22 -2.18
CA SER A 522 -2.56 -35.25 -1.11
C SER A 522 -3.19 -35.22 0.30
N LEU A 523 -4.51 -35.10 0.41
CA LEU A 523 -5.21 -35.10 1.68
C LEU A 523 -5.19 -36.51 2.31
N PRO A 524 -4.73 -36.65 3.56
CA PRO A 524 -4.83 -37.89 4.31
C PRO A 524 -6.29 -38.35 4.45
N THR A 525 -6.51 -39.67 4.44
CA THR A 525 -7.82 -40.27 4.68
C THR A 525 -8.41 -39.80 6.01
N GLY A 526 -9.63 -39.27 5.98
CA GLY A 526 -10.35 -38.79 7.16
C GLY A 526 -10.20 -37.29 7.47
N ILE A 527 -9.39 -36.56 6.69
CA ILE A 527 -9.39 -35.09 6.74
C ILE A 527 -10.51 -34.55 5.85
N ASP A 528 -11.39 -33.74 6.41
CA ASP A 528 -12.39 -33.00 5.65
C ASP A 528 -11.69 -31.95 4.78
N ALA A 529 -11.93 -32.00 3.47
CA ALA A 529 -11.43 -31.00 2.52
C ALA A 529 -11.89 -29.57 2.90
N CYS A 530 -13.01 -29.44 3.60
CA CYS A 530 -13.52 -28.17 4.12
C CYS A 530 -12.70 -27.61 5.30
N GLN A 531 -11.75 -28.38 5.84
CA GLN A 531 -10.86 -27.94 6.92
C GLN A 531 -9.41 -27.76 6.45
N ALA A 532 -9.12 -28.11 5.20
CA ALA A 532 -7.79 -28.02 4.62
C ALA A 532 -7.64 -26.81 3.70
N VAL A 533 -6.38 -26.41 3.50
CA VAL A 533 -6.00 -25.38 2.52
C VAL A 533 -5.23 -26.07 1.40
N VAL A 534 -5.76 -25.96 0.18
CA VAL A 534 -5.24 -26.65 -1.02
C VAL A 534 -4.81 -25.61 -2.05
N VAL A 535 -3.51 -25.61 -2.39
CA VAL A 535 -2.88 -24.59 -3.23
C VAL A 535 -3.48 -24.58 -4.64
N GLN A 536 -3.70 -25.74 -5.26
CA GLN A 536 -4.24 -25.81 -6.62
C GLN A 536 -5.62 -25.18 -6.74
N GLN A 537 -6.52 -25.45 -5.80
CA GLN A 537 -7.88 -24.87 -5.79
C GLN A 537 -7.82 -23.34 -5.68
N ILE A 538 -6.93 -22.83 -4.83
CA ILE A 538 -6.71 -21.39 -4.68
C ILE A 538 -6.15 -20.81 -5.99
N ARG A 539 -5.18 -21.49 -6.60
CA ARG A 539 -4.54 -21.07 -7.86
C ARG A 539 -5.54 -20.94 -9.00
N GLU A 540 -6.46 -21.91 -9.13
CA GLU A 540 -7.52 -21.91 -10.15
C GLU A 540 -8.58 -20.82 -9.90
N GLY A 541 -8.79 -20.42 -8.64
CA GLY A 541 -9.71 -19.36 -8.24
C GLY A 541 -9.11 -17.94 -8.22
N LEU A 542 -7.84 -17.75 -8.62
CA LEU A 542 -7.22 -16.42 -8.60
C LEU A 542 -7.85 -15.50 -9.66
N PRO A 543 -8.21 -14.26 -9.30
CA PRO A 543 -8.70 -13.27 -10.25
C PRO A 543 -7.57 -12.73 -11.15
N GLU A 544 -7.96 -12.05 -12.23
CA GLU A 544 -7.01 -11.35 -13.10
C GLU A 544 -6.25 -10.26 -12.33
N LEU A 545 -4.93 -10.43 -12.20
CA LEU A 545 -4.06 -9.49 -11.49
C LEU A 545 -3.91 -8.15 -12.25
N PRO A 546 -3.64 -7.02 -11.56
CA PRO A 546 -3.50 -5.71 -12.18
C PRO A 546 -2.51 -5.65 -13.35
N GLY A 547 -1.33 -6.29 -13.21
CA GLY A 547 -0.33 -6.36 -14.29
C GLY A 547 -0.86 -7.06 -15.55
N VAL A 548 -1.54 -8.20 -15.37
CA VAL A 548 -2.15 -8.97 -16.47
C VAL A 548 -3.26 -8.17 -17.13
N LYS A 549 -4.11 -7.52 -16.32
CA LYS A 549 -5.19 -6.63 -16.80
C LYS A 549 -4.64 -5.49 -17.66
N ARG A 550 -3.53 -4.84 -17.26
CA ARG A 550 -2.90 -3.78 -18.07
C ARG A 550 -2.44 -4.28 -19.43
N ASP A 551 -1.81 -5.45 -19.47
CA ASP A 551 -1.33 -6.07 -20.71
C ASP A 551 -2.49 -6.46 -21.62
N ARG A 552 -3.57 -7.05 -21.06
CA ARG A 552 -4.81 -7.35 -21.78
C ARG A 552 -5.41 -6.10 -22.41
N LEU A 553 -5.57 -5.01 -21.64
CA LEU A 553 -6.18 -3.77 -22.15
C LEU A 553 -5.39 -3.18 -23.34
N VAL A 554 -4.06 -3.23 -23.30
CA VAL A 554 -3.21 -2.80 -24.42
C VAL A 554 -3.41 -3.69 -25.65
N GLN A 555 -3.40 -5.02 -25.47
CA GLN A 555 -3.54 -5.97 -26.56
C GLN A 555 -4.93 -5.93 -27.20
N THR A 556 -5.98 -5.88 -26.39
CA THR A 556 -7.38 -5.91 -26.84
C THR A 556 -7.80 -4.60 -27.50
N TYR A 557 -7.43 -3.45 -26.91
CA TYR A 557 -7.93 -2.14 -27.36
C TYR A 557 -6.91 -1.31 -28.15
N GLY A 558 -5.67 -1.79 -28.29
CA GLY A 558 -4.61 -1.09 -29.01
C GLY A 558 -4.25 0.27 -28.39
N ILE A 559 -4.56 0.48 -27.11
CA ILE A 559 -4.25 1.70 -26.36
C ILE A 559 -2.79 1.71 -25.90
N LEU A 560 -2.26 2.88 -25.56
CA LEU A 560 -0.89 3.01 -25.07
C LEU A 560 -0.73 2.42 -23.65
N PRO A 561 0.44 1.89 -23.27
CA PRO A 561 0.70 1.38 -21.91
C PRO A 561 0.45 2.40 -20.79
N GLU A 562 0.72 3.68 -21.04
CA GLU A 562 0.44 4.77 -20.08
C GLU A 562 -1.06 4.93 -19.81
N HIS A 563 -1.92 4.63 -20.79
CA HIS A 563 -3.36 4.66 -20.62
C HIS A 563 -3.85 3.46 -19.81
N SER A 564 -3.37 2.24 -20.10
CA SER A 564 -3.76 1.07 -19.31
C SER A 564 -3.29 1.17 -17.86
N PHE A 565 -2.09 1.74 -17.65
CA PHE A 565 -1.60 2.08 -16.31
C PHE A 565 -2.53 3.03 -15.56
N THR A 566 -3.00 4.09 -16.23
CA THR A 566 -3.93 5.06 -15.64
C THR A 566 -5.29 4.43 -15.33
N LEU A 567 -5.83 3.61 -16.25
CA LEU A 567 -7.11 2.93 -16.08
C LEU A 567 -7.10 2.00 -14.86
N VAL A 568 -6.10 1.14 -14.75
CA VAL A 568 -6.05 0.10 -13.70
C VAL A 568 -5.74 0.68 -12.32
N ASN A 569 -5.11 1.85 -12.24
CA ASN A 569 -4.79 2.49 -10.96
C ASN A 569 -5.93 3.31 -10.37
N GLU A 570 -7.01 3.54 -11.13
CA GLU A 570 -8.16 4.31 -10.68
C GLU A 570 -9.36 3.37 -10.52
N ASP A 571 -9.93 3.34 -9.33
CA ASP A 571 -11.01 2.42 -9.00
C ASP A 571 -12.26 2.69 -9.87
N GLY A 572 -12.81 1.63 -10.47
CA GLY A 572 -13.97 1.69 -11.36
C GLY A 572 -13.73 2.27 -12.77
N LEU A 573 -12.52 2.77 -13.07
CA LEU A 573 -12.27 3.46 -14.35
C LEU A 573 -12.17 2.50 -15.54
N VAL A 574 -11.68 1.27 -15.32
CA VAL A 574 -11.67 0.21 -16.35
C VAL A 574 -13.09 -0.14 -16.75
N GLU A 575 -13.96 -0.37 -15.77
CA GLU A 575 -15.36 -0.74 -15.96
C GLU A 575 -16.12 0.38 -16.67
N TYR A 576 -15.85 1.65 -16.30
CA TYR A 576 -16.40 2.81 -16.99
C TYR A 576 -15.95 2.84 -18.45
N PHE A 577 -14.66 2.69 -18.73
CA PHE A 577 -14.11 2.70 -20.08
C PHE A 577 -14.71 1.58 -20.95
N GLU A 578 -14.73 0.35 -20.46
CA GLU A 578 -15.32 -0.80 -21.18
C GLU A 578 -16.84 -0.60 -21.38
N ALA A 579 -17.55 0.02 -20.44
CA ALA A 579 -18.97 0.36 -20.60
C ALA A 579 -19.22 1.41 -21.70
N VAL A 580 -18.36 2.44 -21.81
CA VAL A 580 -18.44 3.41 -22.92
C VAL A 580 -18.20 2.70 -24.25
N LEU A 581 -17.19 1.83 -24.35
CA LEU A 581 -16.89 1.08 -25.57
C LEU A 581 -18.02 0.16 -26.01
N LYS A 582 -18.78 -0.41 -25.08
CA LYS A 582 -19.98 -1.21 -25.41
C LYS A 582 -21.12 -0.36 -25.99
N ALA A 583 -21.14 0.94 -25.69
CA ALA A 583 -22.21 1.86 -26.06
C ALA A 583 -21.88 2.74 -27.29
N THR A 584 -20.65 2.71 -27.82
CA THR A 584 -20.24 3.51 -28.99
C THR A 584 -19.54 2.63 -30.03
N LYS A 585 -19.57 3.06 -31.31
CA LYS A 585 -18.79 2.45 -32.39
C LYS A 585 -17.41 3.08 -32.54
N LYS A 586 -17.08 4.08 -31.72
CA LYS A 586 -15.84 4.84 -31.82
C LYS A 586 -14.63 4.01 -31.44
N GLU A 587 -13.52 4.24 -32.14
CA GLU A 587 -12.26 3.53 -31.87
C GLU A 587 -11.78 3.74 -30.42
N PRO A 588 -11.31 2.68 -29.73
CA PRO A 588 -10.89 2.77 -28.33
C PRO A 588 -9.84 3.85 -28.05
N ARG A 589 -8.95 4.12 -29.01
CA ARG A 589 -7.92 5.18 -28.93
C ARG A 589 -8.50 6.59 -28.82
N LYS A 590 -9.66 6.85 -29.41
CA LYS A 590 -10.33 8.14 -29.27
C LYS A 590 -11.08 8.22 -27.95
N VAL A 591 -11.72 7.12 -27.53
CA VAL A 591 -12.49 7.04 -26.27
C VAL A 591 -11.59 7.23 -25.05
N ILE A 592 -10.43 6.57 -25.02
CA ILE A 592 -9.52 6.63 -23.88
C ILE A 592 -8.99 8.04 -23.60
N GLY A 593 -8.80 8.85 -24.65
CA GLY A 593 -8.40 10.25 -24.51
C GLY A 593 -9.45 11.09 -23.77
N TRP A 594 -10.74 10.80 -23.96
CA TRP A 594 -11.83 11.46 -23.22
C TRP A 594 -11.91 10.97 -21.78
N VAL A 595 -11.80 9.66 -21.56
CA VAL A 595 -11.84 9.07 -20.21
C VAL A 595 -10.67 9.55 -19.35
N THR A 596 -9.45 9.56 -19.89
CA THR A 596 -8.25 9.92 -19.11
C THR A 596 -8.02 11.41 -18.94
N ASN A 597 -8.37 12.25 -19.93
CA ASN A 597 -8.09 13.69 -19.85
C ASN A 597 -9.29 14.50 -19.35
N GLU A 598 -10.48 14.23 -19.86
CA GLU A 598 -11.67 15.04 -19.54
C GLU A 598 -12.38 14.47 -18.30
N LEU A 599 -12.85 13.21 -18.36
CA LEU A 599 -13.57 12.59 -17.24
C LEU A 599 -12.72 12.53 -15.97
N LEU A 600 -11.56 11.85 -16.04
CA LEU A 600 -10.67 11.71 -14.89
C LEU A 600 -10.11 13.06 -14.42
N GLY A 601 -9.88 14.00 -15.34
CA GLY A 601 -9.45 15.36 -15.01
C GLY A 601 -10.50 16.09 -14.15
N HIS A 602 -11.78 16.02 -14.54
CA HIS A 602 -12.88 16.62 -13.79
C HIS A 602 -13.15 15.92 -12.45
N LEU A 603 -13.11 14.58 -12.42
CA LEU A 603 -13.22 13.81 -11.17
C LEU A 603 -12.17 14.25 -10.14
N LYS A 604 -10.90 14.38 -10.57
CA LYS A 604 -9.80 14.81 -9.69
C LYS A 604 -9.91 16.26 -9.23
N GLN A 605 -10.45 17.16 -10.06
CA GLN A 605 -10.68 18.55 -9.67
C GLN A 605 -11.75 18.69 -8.58
N GLN A 606 -12.71 17.76 -8.53
CA GLN A 606 -13.83 17.78 -7.59
C GLN A 606 -13.69 16.73 -6.47
N ASP A 607 -12.58 15.98 -6.44
CA ASP A 607 -12.32 14.89 -5.48
C ASP A 607 -13.46 13.85 -5.44
N MET A 608 -13.94 13.46 -6.62
CA MET A 608 -15.05 12.52 -6.80
C MET A 608 -14.55 11.15 -7.30
N SER A 609 -15.18 10.08 -6.83
CA SER A 609 -14.95 8.74 -7.37
C SER A 609 -15.61 8.54 -8.74
N VAL A 610 -15.16 7.56 -9.51
CA VAL A 610 -15.76 7.23 -10.81
C VAL A 610 -17.25 6.88 -10.69
N SER A 611 -17.63 6.21 -9.61
CA SER A 611 -19.03 5.86 -9.30
C SER A 611 -19.92 7.08 -9.01
N GLN A 612 -19.34 8.22 -8.62
CA GLN A 612 -20.05 9.48 -8.38
C GLN A 612 -20.13 10.37 -9.63
N SER A 613 -19.55 9.96 -10.76
CA SER A 613 -19.53 10.75 -11.98
C SER A 613 -20.95 11.19 -12.41
N PRO A 614 -21.19 12.50 -12.64
CA PRO A 614 -22.47 12.98 -13.18
C PRO A 614 -22.68 12.56 -14.63
N VAL A 615 -21.60 12.22 -15.35
CA VAL A 615 -21.63 11.75 -16.73
C VAL A 615 -21.57 10.23 -16.74
N SER A 616 -22.68 9.60 -17.13
CA SER A 616 -22.77 8.14 -17.27
C SER A 616 -22.05 7.64 -18.53
N PRO A 617 -21.62 6.36 -18.57
CA PRO A 617 -20.98 5.79 -19.76
C PRO A 617 -21.82 5.93 -21.06
N PRO A 618 -23.14 5.69 -21.05
CA PRO A 618 -23.98 5.90 -22.24
C PRO A 618 -24.05 7.37 -22.69
N ALA A 619 -24.05 8.32 -21.75
CA ALA A 619 -24.10 9.74 -22.07
C ALA A 619 -22.80 10.20 -22.75
N LEU A 620 -21.64 9.72 -22.26
CA LEU A 620 -20.37 9.98 -22.94
C LEU A 620 -20.33 9.32 -24.32
N ALA A 621 -20.83 8.09 -24.46
CA ALA A 621 -20.91 7.40 -25.75
C ALA A 621 -21.74 8.18 -26.78
N GLU A 622 -22.89 8.73 -26.37
CA GLU A 622 -23.75 9.59 -27.22
C GLU A 622 -22.98 10.83 -27.71
N LEU A 623 -22.31 11.56 -26.80
CA LEU A 623 -21.50 12.72 -27.15
C LEU A 623 -20.43 12.38 -28.20
N LEU A 624 -19.78 11.23 -28.03
CA LEU A 624 -18.70 10.77 -28.91
C LEU A 624 -19.20 10.38 -30.30
N GLU A 625 -20.43 9.87 -30.41
CA GLU A 625 -21.09 9.52 -31.67
C GLU A 625 -21.55 10.79 -32.43
N LEU A 626 -22.07 11.79 -31.72
CA LEU A 626 -22.43 13.08 -32.31
C LEU A 626 -21.21 13.82 -32.87
N GLN A 627 -20.06 13.70 -32.18
CA GLN A 627 -18.80 14.23 -32.68
C GLN A 627 -18.30 13.47 -33.92
N GLU A 628 -18.40 12.13 -33.95
CA GLU A 628 -17.90 11.33 -35.07
C GLU A 628 -18.78 11.48 -36.33
N SER A 629 -20.10 11.61 -36.14
CA SER A 629 -21.05 11.88 -37.23
C SER A 629 -20.97 13.30 -37.80
N GLY A 630 -20.13 14.18 -37.24
CA GLY A 630 -19.94 15.55 -37.71
C GLY A 630 -21.03 16.55 -37.28
N HIS A 631 -21.94 16.16 -36.39
CA HIS A 631 -22.98 17.07 -35.88
C HIS A 631 -22.39 18.20 -35.03
N ILE A 632 -21.26 17.95 -34.36
CA ILE A 632 -20.54 18.91 -33.53
C ILE A 632 -19.03 18.85 -33.79
N SER A 633 -18.36 19.99 -33.63
CA SER A 633 -16.90 20.06 -33.69
C SER A 633 -16.26 19.50 -32.40
N SER A 634 -14.96 19.20 -32.45
CA SER A 634 -14.20 18.77 -31.28
C SER A 634 -14.18 19.82 -30.16
N SER A 635 -14.17 21.12 -30.50
CA SER A 635 -14.26 22.20 -29.52
C SER A 635 -15.62 22.27 -28.85
N VAL A 636 -16.70 22.06 -29.61
CA VAL A 636 -18.07 22.05 -29.07
C VAL A 636 -18.28 20.82 -28.20
N ALA A 637 -17.76 19.65 -28.58
CA ALA A 637 -17.88 18.44 -27.77
C ALA A 637 -17.36 18.65 -26.34
N LYS A 638 -16.27 19.41 -26.15
CA LYS A 638 -15.76 19.74 -24.81
C LYS A 638 -16.68 20.68 -24.03
N GLN A 639 -17.29 21.64 -24.71
CA GLN A 639 -18.28 22.54 -24.09
C GLN A 639 -19.52 21.77 -23.65
N VAL A 640 -20.02 20.88 -24.51
CA VAL A 640 -21.16 20.00 -24.20
C VAL A 640 -20.81 19.09 -23.03
N PHE A 641 -19.62 18.49 -22.99
CA PHE A 641 -19.17 17.68 -21.86
C PHE A 641 -19.18 18.46 -20.53
N GLN A 642 -18.65 19.69 -20.53
CA GLN A 642 -18.66 20.54 -19.33
C GLN A 642 -20.08 20.87 -18.88
N GLU A 643 -21.01 21.03 -19.83
CA GLU A 643 -22.40 21.28 -19.49
C GLU A 643 -23.11 20.02 -18.99
N MET A 644 -22.85 18.85 -19.57
CA MET A 644 -23.30 17.55 -19.04
C MET A 644 -22.80 17.32 -17.61
N TRP A 645 -21.61 17.81 -17.30
CA TRP A 645 -21.05 17.76 -15.95
C TRP A 645 -21.81 18.62 -14.96
N ARG A 646 -22.24 19.82 -15.36
CA ARG A 646 -23.03 20.75 -14.51
C ARG A 646 -24.48 20.32 -14.37
N SER A 647 -25.06 19.86 -15.47
CA SER A 647 -26.47 19.53 -15.62
C SER A 647 -26.62 18.01 -15.63
N SER A 648 -26.54 17.40 -14.44
CA SER A 648 -26.58 15.95 -14.26
C SER A 648 -27.82 15.33 -14.92
N GLY A 649 -27.61 14.32 -15.77
CA GLY A 649 -28.69 13.59 -16.44
C GLY A 649 -29.19 14.19 -17.75
N SER A 650 -28.69 15.35 -18.17
CA SER A 650 -28.97 15.88 -19.52
C SER A 650 -28.18 15.11 -20.58
N THR A 651 -28.86 14.71 -21.66
CA THR A 651 -28.23 14.05 -22.81
C THR A 651 -27.47 15.06 -23.67
N ALA A 652 -26.46 14.57 -24.40
CA ALA A 652 -25.65 15.42 -25.26
C ALA A 652 -26.52 16.10 -26.33
N SER A 653 -27.45 15.36 -26.94
CA SER A 653 -28.38 15.88 -27.95
C SER A 653 -29.25 17.02 -27.41
N LYS A 654 -29.73 16.91 -26.18
CA LYS A 654 -30.59 17.94 -25.56
C LYS A 654 -29.83 19.24 -25.35
N ILE A 655 -28.61 19.17 -24.82
CA ILE A 655 -27.76 20.35 -24.62
C ILE A 655 -27.44 21.03 -25.95
N ILE A 656 -27.14 20.24 -26.98
CA ILE A 656 -26.84 20.77 -28.32
C ILE A 656 -28.04 21.52 -28.91
N GLN A 657 -29.26 21.00 -28.72
CA GLN A 657 -30.49 21.66 -29.18
C GLN A 657 -30.81 22.92 -28.38
N GLU A 658 -30.74 22.86 -27.05
CA GLU A 658 -31.07 23.99 -26.17
C GLU A 658 -30.10 25.17 -26.33
N GLN A 659 -28.83 24.91 -26.64
CA GLN A 659 -27.79 25.93 -26.78
C GLN A 659 -27.43 26.26 -28.23
N ASP A 660 -28.13 25.68 -29.22
CA ASP A 660 -27.85 25.83 -30.66
C ASP A 660 -26.36 25.64 -30.99
N LEU A 661 -25.82 24.49 -30.59
CA LEU A 661 -24.39 24.16 -30.72
C LEU A 661 -24.06 23.30 -31.95
N GLY A 662 -25.03 23.05 -32.83
CA GLY A 662 -24.82 22.29 -34.05
C GLY A 662 -23.80 22.96 -34.99
N LEU A 663 -23.08 22.14 -35.76
CA LEU A 663 -22.10 22.62 -36.74
C LEU A 663 -22.78 23.56 -37.76
N VAL A 664 -22.12 24.66 -38.11
CA VAL A 664 -22.60 25.56 -39.17
C VAL A 664 -22.35 24.87 -40.51
N SER A 665 -23.41 24.43 -41.18
CA SER A 665 -23.35 23.78 -42.50
C SER A 665 -23.43 24.76 -43.68
N ASP A 666 -23.81 26.03 -43.44
CA ASP A 666 -23.87 27.06 -44.48
C ASP A 666 -22.45 27.60 -44.80
N THR A 667 -21.90 27.13 -45.91
CA THR A 667 -20.58 27.54 -46.41
C THR A 667 -20.54 29.03 -46.74
N ALA A 668 -21.62 29.64 -47.23
CA ALA A 668 -21.65 31.06 -47.57
C ALA A 668 -21.51 31.94 -46.32
N GLN A 669 -22.18 31.56 -45.23
CA GLN A 669 -22.03 32.22 -43.93
C GLN A 669 -20.59 32.11 -43.41
N LEU A 670 -19.97 30.93 -43.55
CA LEU A 670 -18.61 30.65 -43.13
C LEU A 670 -17.57 31.46 -43.92
N HIS A 671 -17.74 31.59 -45.24
CA HIS A 671 -16.92 32.45 -46.10
C HIS A 671 -17.04 33.93 -45.70
N SER A 672 -18.24 34.40 -45.35
CA SER A 672 -18.47 35.78 -44.90
C SER A 672 -17.75 36.08 -43.58
N ILE A 673 -17.83 35.16 -42.60
CA ILE A 673 -17.12 35.31 -41.33
C ILE A 673 -15.60 35.29 -41.54
N CYS A 674 -15.09 34.34 -42.33
CA CYS A 674 -13.66 34.30 -42.63
C CYS A 674 -13.18 35.58 -43.33
N GLN A 675 -13.97 36.14 -44.25
CA GLN A 675 -13.65 37.41 -44.91
C GLN A 675 -13.58 38.57 -43.89
N LYS A 676 -14.57 38.67 -42.99
CA LYS A 676 -14.56 39.70 -41.93
C LYS A 676 -13.31 39.61 -41.04
N VAL A 677 -12.90 38.39 -40.67
CA VAL A 677 -11.70 38.18 -39.84
C VAL A 677 -10.43 38.59 -40.60
N VAL A 678 -10.34 38.27 -41.89
CA VAL A 678 -9.22 38.67 -42.76
C VAL A 678 -9.16 40.19 -42.92
N ASP A 679 -10.29 40.85 -43.18
CA ASP A 679 -10.37 42.30 -43.39
C ASP A 679 -10.06 43.09 -42.12
N SER A 680 -10.37 42.54 -40.94
CA SER A 680 -10.13 43.19 -39.65
C SER A 680 -8.71 43.00 -39.10
N HIS A 681 -7.89 42.14 -39.72
CA HIS A 681 -6.55 41.77 -39.25
C HIS A 681 -5.51 41.79 -40.39
N PRO A 682 -5.29 42.95 -41.05
CA PRO A 682 -4.41 43.04 -42.22
C PRO A 682 -2.94 42.71 -41.90
N ASP A 683 -2.45 43.09 -40.72
CA ASP A 683 -1.07 42.84 -40.29
C ASP A 683 -0.77 41.32 -40.22
N GLU A 684 -1.74 40.52 -39.75
CA GLU A 684 -1.64 39.07 -39.73
C GLU A 684 -1.65 38.45 -41.14
N VAL A 685 -2.42 39.02 -42.06
CA VAL A 685 -2.49 38.56 -43.46
C VAL A 685 -1.16 38.83 -44.17
N ASP A 686 -0.59 40.03 -43.99
CA ASP A 686 0.71 40.38 -44.54
C ASP A 686 1.83 39.50 -43.97
N ALA A 687 1.78 39.16 -42.69
CA ALA A 687 2.72 38.22 -42.09
C ALA A 687 2.63 36.80 -42.69
N ILE A 688 1.42 36.34 -43.05
CA ILE A 688 1.21 35.04 -43.73
C ILE A 688 1.78 35.08 -45.15
N ARG A 689 1.50 36.15 -45.91
CA ARG A 689 2.04 36.37 -47.27
C ARG A 689 3.56 36.46 -47.30
N ASN A 690 4.16 37.04 -46.25
CA ASN A 690 5.62 37.09 -46.05
C ASN A 690 6.23 35.76 -45.58
N GLY A 691 5.46 34.67 -45.54
CA GLY A 691 5.94 33.31 -45.30
C GLY A 691 5.77 32.79 -43.87
N ASN A 692 5.24 33.60 -42.93
CA ASN A 692 5.00 33.15 -41.55
C ASN A 692 3.66 32.42 -41.39
N LYS A 693 3.59 31.20 -41.94
CA LYS A 693 2.38 30.34 -41.92
C LYS A 693 1.86 29.99 -40.51
N LYS A 694 2.63 30.23 -39.43
CA LYS A 694 2.17 30.00 -38.05
C LYS A 694 1.08 30.99 -37.63
N VAL A 695 1.02 32.17 -38.26
CA VAL A 695 0.02 33.22 -37.95
C VAL A 695 -1.39 32.81 -38.37
N LEU A 696 -1.53 31.88 -39.32
CA LEU A 696 -2.81 31.30 -39.72
C LEU A 696 -3.58 30.68 -38.53
N ASN A 697 -2.88 30.07 -37.56
CA ASN A 697 -3.51 29.52 -36.37
C ASN A 697 -4.16 30.61 -35.48
N LYS A 698 -3.65 31.84 -35.52
CA LYS A 698 -4.22 32.99 -34.81
C LYS A 698 -5.55 33.41 -35.45
N LEU A 699 -5.60 33.49 -36.78
CA LEU A 699 -6.83 33.76 -37.54
C LEU A 699 -7.86 32.64 -37.36
N MET A 700 -7.44 31.38 -37.37
CA MET A 700 -8.32 30.24 -37.05
C MET A 700 -8.97 30.41 -35.67
N GLY A 701 -8.19 30.80 -34.65
CA GLY A 701 -8.71 31.05 -33.30
C GLY A 701 -9.76 32.18 -33.24
N LEU A 702 -9.61 33.21 -34.08
CA LEU A 702 -10.58 34.32 -34.18
C LEU A 702 -11.88 33.87 -34.85
N VAL A 703 -11.80 33.16 -35.97
CA VAL A 703 -12.99 32.57 -36.63
C VAL A 703 -13.70 31.61 -35.67
N GLN A 704 -12.94 30.81 -34.92
CA GLN A 704 -13.50 29.89 -33.94
C GLN A 704 -14.23 30.63 -32.80
N LYS A 705 -13.72 31.79 -32.38
CA LYS A 705 -14.36 32.64 -31.37
C LYS A 705 -15.65 33.27 -31.89
N GLU A 706 -15.66 33.76 -33.12
CA GLU A 706 -16.82 34.39 -33.75
C GLU A 706 -17.94 33.37 -34.03
N THR A 707 -17.57 32.15 -34.43
CA THR A 707 -18.50 31.02 -34.64
C THR A 707 -18.83 30.25 -33.36
N LYS A 708 -18.34 30.70 -32.20
CA LYS A 708 -18.48 30.02 -30.89
C LYS A 708 -18.05 28.54 -30.91
N GLY A 709 -17.11 28.17 -31.77
CA GLY A 709 -16.64 26.78 -31.93
C GLY A 709 -17.43 25.95 -32.92
N ARG A 710 -18.52 26.46 -33.50
CA ARG A 710 -19.45 25.71 -34.37
C ARG A 710 -18.94 25.49 -35.80
N ALA A 711 -17.80 26.05 -36.17
CA ALA A 711 -17.22 25.85 -37.49
C ALA A 711 -16.28 24.63 -37.53
N ASP A 712 -16.25 23.92 -38.66
CA ASP A 712 -15.29 22.86 -38.93
C ASP A 712 -13.88 23.46 -39.08
N PRO A 713 -12.91 23.09 -38.22
CA PRO A 713 -11.54 23.59 -38.31
C PRO A 713 -10.85 23.28 -39.65
N VAL A 714 -11.21 22.18 -40.32
CA VAL A 714 -10.62 21.80 -41.61
C VAL A 714 -11.09 22.75 -42.70
N LEU A 715 -12.41 22.94 -42.80
CA LEU A 715 -13.03 23.85 -43.77
C LEU A 715 -12.60 25.32 -43.53
N VAL A 716 -12.56 25.76 -42.28
CA VAL A 716 -12.06 27.11 -41.92
C VAL A 716 -10.63 27.32 -42.37
N ARG A 717 -9.76 26.31 -42.19
CA ARG A 717 -8.36 26.39 -42.61
C ARG A 717 -8.24 26.52 -44.13
N GLU A 718 -9.01 25.74 -44.88
CA GLU A 718 -9.02 25.80 -46.35
C GLU A 718 -9.48 27.19 -46.85
N ILE A 719 -10.59 27.70 -46.32
CA ILE A 719 -11.11 29.03 -46.69
C ILE A 719 -10.12 30.14 -46.32
N LEU A 720 -9.52 30.08 -45.14
CA LEU A 720 -8.52 31.09 -44.74
C LEU A 720 -7.25 31.00 -45.58
N GLN A 721 -6.80 29.79 -45.96
CA GLN A 721 -5.66 29.63 -46.86
C GLN A 721 -5.96 30.21 -48.23
N GLU A 722 -7.15 29.97 -48.79
CA GLU A 722 -7.57 30.56 -50.05
C GLU A 722 -7.58 32.09 -50.00
N LYS A 723 -8.08 32.68 -48.91
CA LYS A 723 -8.19 34.14 -48.73
C LYS A 723 -6.90 34.86 -48.37
N THR A 724 -5.92 34.14 -47.81
CA THR A 724 -4.63 34.71 -47.34
C THR A 724 -3.43 34.33 -48.20
N SER A 725 -3.63 33.46 -49.20
CA SER A 725 -2.74 33.31 -50.36
C SER A 725 -2.70 34.59 -51.17
#